data_AF-A0A5N5ZJR9-F1
#
_entry.id   AF-A0A5N5ZJR9-F1
#
_cell.length_a   1.000
_cell.length_b   1.000
_cell.length_c   1.000
_cell.angle_alpha   90.00
_cell.angle_beta   90.00
_cell.angle_gamma   90.00
#
_symmetry.space_group_name_H-M   'P 1'
#
loop_
_entity.id
_entity.type
_entity.pdbx_description
1 polymer ?
#
loop_
_entity_poly.entity_id
_entity_poly.type
_entity_poly.pdbx_seq_one_letter_code
_entity_poly.pdbx_strand_id
1 'polypeptide(L)'
;MAVAITKTGAAITLSSQFTNPIYDIKGFITGFDYAGVTYKYYRRTDFREEHQYLSYLNGYFTEDLYLEYIQYNKADLFTNSSVVPPKDFKTDQFSFEPHLAAIGDTVIIEILHFEPPTYNFYFREIKYTFQVEASKYDANRPKNYLKLIGSRREIDLPQIAIDTAQVTDSDFNSGPTGRFYAKNFSDRVAGWGLTDNDLEKKIARRVTLTCFRIYWTERRILRNLMDATAYANLSTIAASPTWETQVESLPLIQKLIFGLLKSWGYFHANEFEPFEAVLPDIGVYEPYKEYGTAITNFYYSTYKRQDILEGTDDHEKVKLLIKVLPEIAISAIPLEVRVLTLMDFAKDRVPNSEELLVLKIVRSVAFADADNFLKLLMDKTIESGSDSVPLFQALYDKVEDKILGFGTDNRKALMKSLYILWYLSDFNPNQKFDFADETENTTDLFNSYGQAPLILNYDSGKFFGFYVDNMNFFFSGNKIKIKEEVTEVVDVTPHFGNDFQTTRVETRYKTVGTYDYYQPISLNDYKEGDFAIKVPQIALDEQDDNSKSALLPLFFLKYIDDYGDSEDLWTGIGIAFDVALTFTGIGNLSKLRHLRHVTKLGRLRFFGQGALPAAERILALEALTGVAGLIELTASVASLVLQYYTDGCKVYMGGPDSGDPTPGVLDVINDANESAAIPDQPSNPDYQFCKNLDQWLFWVQLASAGTDIVSSLMVRRASKKLLQDGVPLDFPDDALDIITRYSDDADAFLLQLKLKRRVAIFERIKPSMIRRVDESNGAFAKRYFNDTFGDSQLETIIDECLDLGFRDPKFVEDVILMACRAKKRSNVAEVLIQLNYYKKVVLRNGFPSGFANINDYKLYCNKAKDYFDGLSEFSGRVEKYRVQGSILFKKSDFSPVDPDNIPFLKKRNPSPPPEYLNVPNVPDDLDVQILMTQRNAREFCDEIITEYERLLDLHPIGSKTYLRIQSKLTNVKKGLNKGMIKADYLPDYMYTQYRSAIKNNGQDLFQQTSSAGTIDIGFAIIVKNSKYDVLPVMNFKL
;
A
#
# COMPACT_ATOMS: atom_id res chain seq x y z
N MET A 1 6.07 -50.80 11.29
CA MET A 1 5.48 -49.50 11.67
C MET A 1 5.83 -48.51 10.56
N ALA A 2 4.95 -47.56 10.25
CA ALA A 2 5.23 -46.57 9.21
C ALA A 2 6.18 -45.50 9.76
N VAL A 3 7.20 -45.10 9.00
CA VAL A 3 8.09 -43.99 9.34
C VAL A 3 7.74 -42.75 8.51
N ALA A 4 7.65 -41.60 9.14
CA ALA A 4 7.39 -40.30 8.50
C ALA A 4 8.55 -39.32 8.73
N ILE A 5 8.67 -38.32 7.85
CA ILE A 5 9.66 -37.25 7.98
C ILE A 5 8.98 -35.95 8.40
N THR A 6 9.40 -35.35 9.52
CA THR A 6 8.84 -34.10 10.04
C THR A 6 9.34 -32.87 9.27
N LYS A 7 8.68 -31.73 9.46
CA LYS A 7 9.08 -30.43 8.88
C LYS A 7 10.44 -29.90 9.35
N THR A 8 10.99 -30.48 10.42
CA THR A 8 12.35 -30.24 10.91
C THR A 8 13.35 -31.27 10.39
N GLY A 9 12.90 -32.25 9.61
CA GLY A 9 13.68 -33.32 8.99
C GLY A 9 13.90 -34.56 9.85
N ALA A 10 13.30 -34.64 11.04
CA ALA A 10 13.43 -35.83 11.88
C ALA A 10 12.62 -37.00 11.29
N ALA A 11 13.21 -38.19 11.28
CA ALA A 11 12.49 -39.44 10.98
C ALA A 11 11.80 -39.96 12.25
N ILE A 12 10.50 -40.21 12.18
CA ILE A 12 9.68 -40.61 13.33
C ILE A 12 8.86 -41.85 13.03
N THR A 13 8.71 -42.72 14.02
CA THR A 13 7.88 -43.92 13.93
C THR A 13 6.44 -43.59 14.33
N LEU A 14 5.52 -43.79 13.39
CA LEU A 14 4.08 -43.64 13.64
C LEU A 14 3.55 -44.91 14.31
N SER A 15 3.48 -44.88 15.65
CA SER A 15 2.80 -45.92 16.44
C SER A 15 1.28 -45.91 16.21
N SER A 16 0.56 -46.88 16.77
CA SER A 16 -0.92 -46.94 16.68
C SER A 16 -1.64 -45.74 17.31
N GLN A 17 -0.93 -44.91 18.08
CA GLN A 17 -1.49 -43.68 18.66
C GLN A 17 -1.52 -42.51 17.68
N PHE A 18 -0.73 -42.57 16.60
CA PHE A 18 -0.77 -41.61 15.50
C PHE A 18 -1.87 -42.02 14.52
N THR A 19 -2.89 -41.19 14.39
CA THR A 19 -3.98 -41.38 13.41
C THR A 19 -4.06 -40.17 12.47
N ASN A 20 -4.68 -40.36 11.30
CA ASN A 20 -4.92 -39.30 10.31
C ASN A 20 -3.68 -38.44 9.95
N PRO A 21 -2.52 -39.04 9.59
CA PRO A 21 -1.35 -38.27 9.20
C PRO A 21 -1.63 -37.45 7.93
N ILE A 22 -1.23 -36.19 7.94
CA ILE A 22 -1.40 -35.24 6.83
C ILE A 22 -0.01 -34.85 6.33
N TYR A 23 0.24 -35.00 5.03
CA TYR A 23 1.51 -34.68 4.40
C TYR A 23 1.38 -33.45 3.49
N ASP A 24 2.47 -32.71 3.30
CA ASP A 24 2.53 -31.70 2.26
C ASP A 24 3.00 -32.27 0.92
N ILE A 25 2.99 -31.45 -0.13
CA ILE A 25 3.38 -31.84 -1.49
C ILE A 25 4.84 -32.33 -1.61
N LYS A 26 5.66 -32.15 -0.57
CA LYS A 26 7.06 -32.58 -0.49
C LYS A 26 7.25 -33.82 0.39
N GLY A 27 6.17 -34.44 0.85
CA GLY A 27 6.20 -35.66 1.66
C GLY A 27 6.48 -35.42 3.15
N PHE A 28 6.52 -34.17 3.62
CA PHE A 28 6.69 -33.89 5.05
C PHE A 28 5.36 -34.04 5.78
N ILE A 29 5.35 -34.70 6.93
CA ILE A 29 4.17 -34.69 7.81
C ILE A 29 3.93 -33.27 8.33
N THR A 30 2.72 -32.76 8.19
CA THR A 30 2.30 -31.40 8.59
C THR A 30 1.17 -31.40 9.61
N GLY A 31 0.54 -32.55 9.85
CA GLY A 31 -0.40 -32.74 10.94
C GLY A 31 -0.70 -34.21 11.17
N PHE A 32 -1.26 -34.51 12.33
CA PHE A 32 -1.66 -35.85 12.75
C PHE A 32 -2.52 -35.72 14.01
N ASP A 33 -3.29 -36.75 14.32
CA ASP A 33 -3.92 -36.90 15.62
C ASP A 33 -3.05 -37.81 16.48
N TYR A 34 -2.84 -37.42 17.75
CA TYR A 34 -2.12 -38.22 18.72
C TYR A 34 -2.95 -38.34 19.99
N ALA A 35 -3.32 -39.58 20.34
CA ALA A 35 -4.17 -39.88 21.50
C ALA A 35 -5.49 -39.04 21.52
N GLY A 36 -6.07 -38.81 20.33
CA GLY A 36 -7.32 -38.04 20.17
C GLY A 36 -7.15 -36.52 20.08
N VAL A 37 -5.92 -36.01 20.10
CA VAL A 37 -5.63 -34.56 19.98
C VAL A 37 -4.98 -34.28 18.63
N THR A 38 -5.53 -33.31 17.88
CA THR A 38 -5.00 -32.92 16.58
C THR A 38 -3.82 -31.95 16.72
N TYR A 39 -2.69 -32.32 16.14
CA TYR A 39 -1.48 -31.51 16.05
C TYR A 39 -1.24 -31.05 14.62
N LYS A 40 -0.80 -29.79 14.46
CA LYS A 40 -0.44 -29.20 13.17
C LYS A 40 0.86 -28.43 13.25
N TYR A 41 1.62 -28.49 12.16
CA TYR A 41 2.84 -27.72 12.02
C TYR A 41 2.52 -26.26 11.70
N TYR A 42 2.94 -25.37 12.59
CA TYR A 42 2.88 -23.94 12.40
C TYR A 42 4.30 -23.37 12.30
N ARG A 43 4.46 -22.39 11.41
CA ARG A 43 5.66 -21.59 11.28
C ARG A 43 5.51 -20.35 12.13
N ARG A 44 6.64 -19.76 12.48
CA ARG A 44 6.72 -18.45 13.14
C ARG A 44 5.86 -17.37 12.47
N THR A 45 5.79 -17.36 11.14
CA THR A 45 4.99 -16.41 10.35
C THR A 45 3.47 -16.63 10.46
N ASP A 46 3.04 -17.78 11.00
CA ASP A 46 1.62 -18.09 11.19
C ASP A 46 1.07 -17.47 12.49
N PHE A 47 1.94 -17.00 13.38
CA PHE A 47 1.60 -16.34 14.64
C PHE A 47 1.49 -14.82 14.47
N ARG A 48 0.91 -14.13 15.47
CA ARG A 48 0.76 -12.67 15.44
C ARG A 48 2.12 -11.99 15.35
N GLU A 49 2.18 -10.90 14.61
CA GLU A 49 3.40 -10.17 14.29
C GLU A 49 4.22 -9.85 15.54
N GLU A 50 3.56 -9.43 16.62
CA GLU A 50 4.19 -9.12 17.89
C GLU A 50 4.87 -10.32 18.58
N HIS A 51 4.57 -11.56 18.20
CA HIS A 51 5.16 -12.76 18.79
C HIS A 51 6.16 -13.45 17.84
N GLN A 52 6.28 -12.99 16.59
CA GLN A 52 7.16 -13.64 15.59
C GLN A 52 8.65 -13.53 15.92
N TYR A 53 9.07 -12.80 16.95
CA TYR A 53 10.46 -12.80 17.41
C TYR A 53 10.82 -14.05 18.25
N LEU A 54 9.83 -14.81 18.71
CA LEU A 54 10.04 -15.99 19.56
C LEU A 54 10.56 -17.17 18.72
N SER A 55 11.75 -17.69 19.10
CA SER A 55 12.48 -18.70 18.32
C SER A 55 11.82 -20.08 18.30
N TYR A 56 10.97 -20.39 19.28
CA TYR A 56 10.33 -21.69 19.47
C TYR A 56 9.00 -21.87 18.71
N LEU A 57 8.52 -20.85 17.99
CA LEU A 57 7.22 -20.90 17.29
C LEU A 57 7.21 -21.73 16.00
N ASN A 58 8.33 -22.36 15.63
CA ASN A 58 8.36 -23.34 14.53
C ASN A 58 8.17 -24.74 15.11
N GLY A 59 6.98 -25.32 14.99
CA GLY A 59 6.66 -26.53 15.73
C GLY A 59 5.31 -27.15 15.40
N TYR A 60 5.03 -28.29 16.03
CA TYR A 60 3.72 -28.92 15.99
C TYR A 60 2.99 -28.56 17.27
N PHE A 61 1.89 -27.85 17.13
CA PHE A 61 1.07 -27.39 18.24
C PHE A 61 -0.33 -27.98 18.10
N THR A 62 -1.05 -28.08 19.21
CA THR A 62 -2.45 -28.50 19.16
C THR A 62 -3.24 -27.47 18.34
N GLU A 63 -4.13 -27.96 17.49
CA GLU A 63 -4.93 -27.10 16.61
C GLU A 63 -5.80 -26.15 17.42
N ASP A 64 -6.49 -26.67 18.43
CA ASP A 64 -7.38 -25.89 19.32
C ASP A 64 -6.65 -24.74 20.01
N LEU A 65 -5.45 -24.99 20.55
CA LEU A 65 -4.65 -23.96 21.21
C LEU A 65 -4.23 -22.86 20.23
N TYR A 66 -3.82 -23.24 19.02
CA TYR A 66 -3.45 -22.27 17.99
C TYR A 66 -4.65 -21.42 17.56
N LEU A 67 -5.82 -22.05 17.37
CA LEU A 67 -7.06 -21.36 17.00
C LEU A 67 -7.53 -20.41 18.10
N GLU A 68 -7.56 -20.88 19.36
CA GLU A 68 -7.87 -20.06 20.53
C GLU A 68 -6.95 -18.82 20.57
N TYR A 69 -5.64 -19.02 20.41
CA TYR A 69 -4.66 -17.93 20.38
C TYR A 69 -4.86 -16.96 19.22
N ILE A 70 -5.08 -17.45 17.99
CA ILE A 70 -5.13 -16.55 16.83
C ILE A 70 -6.45 -15.76 16.81
N GLN A 71 -7.52 -16.33 17.33
CA GLN A 71 -8.85 -15.71 17.43
C GLN A 71 -8.98 -14.75 18.61
N TYR A 72 -8.17 -14.92 19.66
CA TYR A 72 -8.21 -14.14 20.90
C TYR A 72 -8.18 -12.61 20.72
N ASN A 73 -9.29 -11.90 20.87
CA ASN A 73 -9.27 -10.44 20.75
C ASN A 73 -8.83 -9.78 22.06
N LYS A 74 -7.80 -8.95 22.01
CA LYS A 74 -7.24 -8.25 23.18
C LYS A 74 -8.26 -7.30 23.84
N ALA A 75 -9.31 -6.90 23.11
CA ALA A 75 -10.40 -6.07 23.59
C ALA A 75 -11.27 -6.75 24.68
N ASP A 76 -11.37 -8.08 24.69
CA ASP A 76 -12.19 -8.84 25.65
C ASP A 76 -11.56 -8.93 27.06
N LEU A 77 -10.27 -8.59 27.19
CA LEU A 77 -9.58 -8.48 28.49
C LEU A 77 -10.06 -7.31 29.35
N PHE A 78 -10.67 -6.28 28.75
CA PHE A 78 -11.10 -5.09 29.47
C PHE A 78 -12.51 -5.21 30.06
N THR A 79 -13.28 -6.21 29.65
CA THR A 79 -14.65 -6.45 30.14
C THR A 79 -14.75 -7.66 31.07
N ASN A 80 -13.87 -8.65 30.94
CA ASN A 80 -13.85 -9.83 31.81
C ASN A 80 -12.47 -10.06 32.45
N SER A 81 -12.37 -9.81 33.75
CA SER A 81 -11.18 -9.99 34.59
C SER A 81 -10.74 -11.45 34.82
N SER A 82 -11.25 -12.40 34.03
CA SER A 82 -11.00 -13.84 34.18
C SER A 82 -10.29 -14.48 33.00
N VAL A 83 -9.96 -13.72 31.95
CA VAL A 83 -9.42 -14.30 30.72
C VAL A 83 -7.89 -14.38 30.80
N VAL A 84 -7.39 -15.59 30.98
CA VAL A 84 -5.96 -15.93 31.10
C VAL A 84 -5.23 -15.57 29.80
N PRO A 85 -4.05 -14.94 29.84
CA PRO A 85 -3.24 -14.70 28.63
C PRO A 85 -2.91 -16.02 27.93
N PRO A 86 -2.56 -16.00 26.63
CA PRO A 86 -2.28 -17.23 25.89
C PRO A 86 -1.24 -18.08 26.64
N LYS A 87 -1.56 -19.36 26.83
CA LYS A 87 -0.66 -20.37 27.41
C LYS A 87 0.72 -20.30 26.74
N ASP A 88 1.75 -20.68 27.49
CA ASP A 88 3.12 -20.73 27.00
C ASP A 88 3.24 -21.80 25.89
N PHE A 89 3.20 -21.37 24.61
CA PHE A 89 3.40 -22.25 23.45
C PHE A 89 4.67 -23.09 23.55
N LYS A 90 5.66 -22.68 24.35
CA LYS A 90 6.88 -23.46 24.59
C LYS A 90 6.59 -24.81 25.25
N THR A 91 5.62 -24.90 26.16
CA THR A 91 5.30 -26.16 26.87
C THR A 91 4.35 -27.05 26.10
N ASP A 92 3.57 -26.49 25.17
CA ASP A 92 2.53 -27.21 24.43
C ASP A 92 2.98 -27.72 23.05
N GLN A 93 4.26 -27.54 22.70
CA GLN A 93 4.85 -28.08 21.48
C GLN A 93 5.00 -29.61 21.57
N PHE A 94 4.54 -30.34 20.55
CA PHE A 94 4.71 -31.79 20.49
C PHE A 94 6.20 -32.17 20.39
N SER A 95 6.64 -33.07 21.28
CA SER A 95 8.01 -33.59 21.28
C SER A 95 8.09 -34.93 20.56
N PHE A 96 8.92 -34.98 19.51
CA PHE A 96 9.19 -36.23 18.78
C PHE A 96 10.33 -37.06 19.35
N GLU A 97 11.04 -36.60 20.38
CA GLU A 97 12.19 -37.33 20.94
C GLU A 97 11.83 -38.78 21.34
N PRO A 98 10.67 -39.07 21.95
CA PRO A 98 10.25 -40.45 22.28
C PRO A 98 9.83 -41.29 21.07
N HIS A 99 9.72 -40.68 19.90
CA HIS A 99 9.16 -41.27 18.68
C HIS A 99 10.16 -41.29 17.52
N LEU A 100 11.44 -40.99 17.76
CA LEU A 100 12.47 -41.08 16.74
C LEU A 100 12.55 -42.50 16.18
N ALA A 101 12.64 -42.60 14.86
CA ALA A 101 12.81 -43.89 14.18
C ALA A 101 14.19 -44.47 14.45
N ALA A 102 14.29 -45.80 14.52
CA ALA A 102 15.56 -46.49 14.65
C ALA A 102 16.32 -46.49 13.32
N ILE A 103 17.65 -46.48 13.39
CA ILE A 103 18.50 -46.66 12.21
C ILE A 103 18.17 -48.04 11.60
N GLY A 104 17.93 -48.05 10.28
CA GLY A 104 17.48 -49.25 9.57
C GLY A 104 15.96 -49.45 9.50
N ASP A 105 15.15 -48.58 10.11
CA ASP A 105 13.70 -48.60 9.89
C ASP A 105 13.34 -48.13 8.47
N THR A 106 12.30 -48.72 7.88
CA THR A 106 11.89 -48.41 6.51
C THR A 106 11.01 -47.16 6.45
N VAL A 107 11.46 -46.19 5.65
CA VAL A 107 10.74 -44.96 5.32
C VAL A 107 10.08 -45.11 3.96
N ILE A 108 8.81 -44.72 3.89
CA ILE A 108 8.05 -44.60 2.65
C ILE A 108 7.57 -43.16 2.59
N ILE A 109 7.95 -42.43 1.54
CA ILE A 109 7.46 -41.07 1.30
C ILE A 109 6.85 -40.97 -0.10
N GLU A 110 5.80 -40.18 -0.20
CA GLU A 110 5.11 -39.86 -1.45
C GLU A 110 5.27 -38.36 -1.71
N ILE A 111 5.83 -38.01 -2.86
CA ILE A 111 6.09 -36.62 -3.28
C ILE A 111 5.30 -36.35 -4.56
N LEU A 112 4.66 -35.18 -4.61
CA LEU A 112 3.88 -34.78 -5.77
C LEU A 112 4.73 -33.96 -6.75
N HIS A 113 4.76 -34.40 -8.00
CA HIS A 113 5.38 -33.72 -9.13
C HIS A 113 4.30 -33.18 -10.07
N PHE A 114 4.55 -31.98 -10.62
CA PHE A 114 3.60 -31.27 -11.48
C PHE A 114 4.11 -31.18 -12.94
N GLU A 115 5.02 -32.08 -13.31
CA GLU A 115 5.75 -32.06 -14.59
C GLU A 115 5.13 -33.04 -15.63
N PRO A 116 5.34 -32.83 -16.94
CA PRO A 116 4.77 -33.64 -18.04
C PRO A 116 5.01 -35.16 -17.93
N PRO A 117 4.15 -36.00 -18.56
CA PRO A 117 4.11 -36.11 -20.02
C PRO A 117 2.74 -35.85 -20.68
N THR A 118 1.65 -35.62 -19.95
CA THR A 118 0.40 -35.13 -20.56
C THR A 118 -0.35 -34.27 -19.56
N TYR A 119 -0.74 -33.06 -19.98
CA TYR A 119 -1.58 -32.12 -19.22
C TYR A 119 -2.96 -32.69 -18.83
N ASN A 120 -3.25 -33.91 -19.24
CA ASN A 120 -4.44 -34.67 -18.85
C ASN A 120 -4.39 -35.15 -17.39
N PHE A 121 -3.28 -35.04 -16.65
CA PHE A 121 -3.21 -35.51 -15.27
C PHE A 121 -2.98 -34.38 -14.26
N TYR A 122 -3.62 -34.50 -13.11
CA TYR A 122 -3.64 -33.50 -12.05
C TYR A 122 -2.25 -33.26 -11.42
N PHE A 123 -1.52 -34.35 -11.18
CA PHE A 123 -0.14 -34.43 -10.73
C PHE A 123 0.35 -35.88 -10.87
N ARG A 124 1.66 -36.06 -10.80
CA ARG A 124 2.33 -37.36 -10.69
C ARG A 124 2.74 -37.61 -9.25
N GLU A 125 2.47 -38.80 -8.75
CA GLU A 125 2.94 -39.22 -7.44
C GLU A 125 4.21 -40.05 -7.60
N ILE A 126 5.27 -39.67 -6.88
CA ILE A 126 6.51 -40.42 -6.84
C ILE A 126 6.71 -40.95 -5.44
N LYS A 127 6.74 -42.27 -5.32
CA LYS A 127 6.92 -43.00 -4.07
C LYS A 127 8.38 -43.43 -3.94
N TYR A 128 9.01 -42.97 -2.87
CA TYR A 128 10.38 -43.31 -2.52
C TYR A 128 10.36 -44.23 -1.31
N THR A 129 11.17 -45.30 -1.34
CA THR A 129 11.35 -46.23 -0.22
C THR A 129 12.84 -46.33 0.12
N PHE A 130 13.21 -46.14 1.38
CA PHE A 130 14.59 -46.23 1.84
C PHE A 130 14.66 -46.57 3.33
N GLN A 131 15.86 -46.85 3.86
CA GLN A 131 16.08 -47.11 5.28
C GLN A 131 16.61 -45.87 5.99
N VAL A 132 16.25 -45.68 7.27
CA VAL A 132 16.77 -44.60 8.11
C VAL A 132 18.30 -44.74 8.24
N GLU A 133 19.03 -43.71 7.84
CA GLU A 133 20.49 -43.63 7.89
C GLU A 133 20.94 -43.07 9.24
N ALA A 134 22.15 -43.40 9.67
CA ALA A 134 22.77 -42.78 10.83
C ALA A 134 23.16 -41.31 10.55
N SER A 135 23.08 -40.45 11.56
CA SER A 135 23.56 -39.06 11.46
C SER A 135 25.08 -39.03 11.27
N LYS A 136 25.55 -38.10 10.42
CA LYS A 136 26.99 -37.87 10.20
C LYS A 136 27.73 -37.41 11.46
N TYR A 137 27.02 -36.84 12.43
CA TYR A 137 27.60 -36.26 13.65
C TYR A 137 27.43 -37.16 14.89
N ASP A 138 26.47 -38.08 14.87
CA ASP A 138 26.21 -39.03 15.96
C ASP A 138 25.65 -40.34 15.37
N ALA A 139 26.49 -41.38 15.38
CA ALA A 139 26.13 -42.68 14.80
C ALA A 139 24.97 -43.37 15.51
N ASN A 140 24.59 -42.93 16.71
CA ASN A 140 23.46 -43.46 17.48
C ASN A 140 22.15 -42.70 17.24
N ARG A 141 22.16 -41.62 16.45
CA ARG A 141 20.98 -40.82 16.14
C ARG A 141 20.62 -40.96 14.65
N PRO A 142 19.31 -40.99 14.31
CA PRO A 142 18.89 -40.99 12.92
C PRO A 142 19.31 -39.69 12.22
N LYS A 143 19.61 -39.80 10.92
CA LYS A 143 19.92 -38.66 10.05
C LYS A 143 18.76 -37.67 10.04
N ASN A 144 19.09 -36.38 10.02
CA ASN A 144 18.13 -35.34 9.70
C ASN A 144 18.00 -35.23 8.17
N TYR A 145 16.78 -35.44 7.66
CA TYR A 145 16.46 -35.46 6.25
C TYR A 145 16.02 -34.09 5.70
N LEU A 146 16.19 -32.99 6.44
CA LEU A 146 15.90 -31.66 5.92
C LEU A 146 17.04 -31.14 5.04
N LYS A 147 16.76 -30.96 3.75
CA LYS A 147 17.62 -30.26 2.80
C LYS A 147 17.08 -28.85 2.54
N LEU A 148 17.93 -27.84 2.66
CA LEU A 148 17.59 -26.47 2.30
C LEU A 148 18.19 -26.13 0.93
N ILE A 149 17.33 -25.73 -0.01
CA ILE A 149 17.72 -25.25 -1.34
C ILE A 149 17.19 -23.83 -1.49
N GLY A 150 18.06 -22.84 -1.21
CA GLY A 150 17.63 -21.46 -1.03
C GLY A 150 16.62 -21.34 0.11
N SER A 151 15.43 -20.82 -0.16
CA SER A 151 14.32 -20.75 0.80
C SER A 151 13.43 -22.01 0.82
N ARG A 152 13.68 -22.98 -0.06
CA ARG A 152 12.86 -24.20 -0.19
C ARG A 152 13.36 -25.29 0.76
N ARG A 153 12.41 -26.03 1.34
CA ARG A 153 12.65 -27.22 2.15
C ARG A 153 12.33 -28.46 1.34
N GLU A 154 13.28 -29.38 1.25
CA GLU A 154 13.13 -30.65 0.55
C GLU A 154 13.62 -31.79 1.44
N ILE A 155 13.17 -33.01 1.14
CA ILE A 155 13.64 -34.21 1.83
C ILE A 155 14.96 -34.63 1.19
N ASP A 156 16.00 -34.84 2.00
CA ASP A 156 17.32 -35.31 1.58
C ASP A 156 17.29 -36.81 1.26
N LEU A 157 16.73 -37.12 0.10
CA LEU A 157 16.57 -38.49 -0.40
C LEU A 157 17.93 -39.18 -0.66
N PRO A 158 18.14 -40.41 -0.15
CA PRO A 158 19.27 -41.22 -0.55
C PRO A 158 19.24 -41.54 -2.06
N GLN A 159 20.39 -41.59 -2.71
CA GLN A 159 20.47 -41.84 -4.15
C GLN A 159 19.78 -43.15 -4.56
N ILE A 160 19.93 -44.22 -3.78
CA ILE A 160 19.26 -45.50 -4.04
C ILE A 160 17.73 -45.39 -4.03
N ALA A 161 17.17 -44.49 -3.24
CA ALA A 161 15.73 -44.24 -3.21
C ALA A 161 15.27 -43.55 -4.49
N ILE A 162 16.09 -42.62 -5.00
CA ILE A 162 15.84 -41.90 -6.26
C ILE A 162 15.88 -42.89 -7.43
N ASP A 163 16.88 -43.77 -7.45
CA ASP A 163 17.09 -44.74 -8.54
C ASP A 163 15.99 -45.83 -8.58
N THR A 164 15.31 -46.07 -7.46
CA THR A 164 14.26 -47.11 -7.31
C THR A 164 12.85 -46.53 -7.12
N ALA A 165 12.69 -45.22 -7.35
CA ALA A 165 11.43 -44.53 -7.14
C ALA A 165 10.30 -45.13 -8.00
N GLN A 166 9.15 -45.39 -7.38
CA GLN A 166 7.96 -45.86 -8.08
C GLN A 166 7.13 -44.65 -8.50
N VAL A 167 6.82 -44.58 -9.79
CA VAL A 167 6.01 -43.51 -10.36
C VAL A 167 4.59 -44.02 -10.59
N THR A 168 3.62 -43.34 -10.00
CA THR A 168 2.19 -43.58 -10.24
C THR A 168 1.59 -42.31 -10.82
N ASP A 169 0.99 -42.40 -12.00
CA ASP A 169 0.19 -41.32 -12.55
C ASP A 169 -1.22 -41.41 -11.94
N SER A 170 -1.63 -40.37 -11.22
CA SER A 170 -2.92 -40.36 -10.52
C SER A 170 -3.93 -39.53 -11.32
N ASP A 171 -4.95 -40.19 -11.86
CA ASP A 171 -6.05 -39.54 -12.57
C ASP A 171 -7.17 -39.15 -11.59
N PHE A 172 -7.27 -37.86 -11.28
CA PHE A 172 -8.32 -37.28 -10.45
C PHE A 172 -9.38 -36.51 -11.26
N ASN A 173 -9.38 -36.62 -12.60
CA ASN A 173 -10.26 -35.83 -13.47
C ASN A 173 -11.76 -36.10 -13.23
N SER A 174 -12.10 -37.24 -12.65
CA SER A 174 -13.50 -37.62 -12.39
C SER A 174 -14.17 -36.80 -11.26
N GLY A 175 -13.38 -36.23 -10.34
CA GLY A 175 -13.87 -35.43 -9.22
C GLY A 175 -14.09 -33.94 -9.56
N PRO A 176 -14.81 -33.18 -8.72
CA PRO A 176 -15.07 -31.75 -8.95
C PRO A 176 -13.81 -30.93 -9.23
N THR A 177 -12.78 -31.12 -8.42
CA THR A 177 -11.55 -30.35 -8.56
C THR A 177 -10.73 -30.80 -9.78
N GLY A 178 -10.89 -32.05 -10.24
CA GLY A 178 -10.36 -32.52 -11.52
C GLY A 178 -11.04 -31.85 -12.71
N ARG A 179 -12.37 -31.73 -12.68
CA ARG A 179 -13.14 -30.96 -13.68
C ARG A 179 -12.71 -29.50 -13.71
N PHE A 180 -12.51 -28.89 -12.54
CA PHE A 180 -11.97 -27.53 -12.45
C PHE A 180 -10.63 -27.40 -13.18
N TYR A 181 -9.69 -28.31 -12.93
CA TYR A 181 -8.40 -28.32 -13.62
C TYR A 181 -8.56 -28.49 -15.12
N ALA A 182 -9.44 -29.39 -15.56
CA ALA A 182 -9.66 -29.62 -16.98
C ALA A 182 -10.17 -28.38 -17.69
N LYS A 183 -11.29 -27.83 -17.19
CA LYS A 183 -11.97 -26.68 -17.78
C LYS A 183 -11.13 -25.41 -17.77
N ASN A 184 -10.28 -25.22 -16.76
CA ASN A 184 -9.49 -24.00 -16.59
C ASN A 184 -8.05 -24.12 -17.13
N PHE A 185 -7.58 -25.33 -17.44
CA PHE A 185 -6.20 -25.55 -17.89
C PHE A 185 -6.08 -26.65 -18.96
N SER A 186 -6.32 -27.92 -18.65
CA SER A 186 -5.92 -29.01 -19.57
C SER A 186 -6.64 -28.97 -20.91
N ASP A 187 -7.91 -28.57 -20.92
CA ASP A 187 -8.73 -28.50 -22.14
C ASP A 187 -8.33 -27.34 -23.05
N ARG A 188 -7.55 -26.40 -22.52
CA ARG A 188 -7.25 -25.09 -23.13
C ARG A 188 -5.79 -24.92 -23.50
N VAL A 189 -4.88 -25.52 -22.73
CA VAL A 189 -3.43 -25.32 -22.87
C VAL A 189 -2.92 -25.60 -24.28
N ALA A 190 -3.49 -26.59 -24.97
CA ALA A 190 -3.14 -26.91 -26.36
C ALA A 190 -3.46 -25.76 -27.34
N GLY A 191 -4.46 -24.92 -27.03
CA GLY A 191 -4.87 -23.77 -27.84
C GLY A 191 -4.03 -22.51 -27.60
N TRP A 192 -3.18 -22.47 -26.57
CA TRP A 192 -2.41 -21.26 -26.24
C TRP A 192 -1.16 -21.07 -27.08
N GLY A 193 -0.72 -22.10 -27.82
CA GLY A 193 0.46 -22.01 -28.69
C GLY A 193 1.75 -21.66 -27.95
N LEU A 194 1.87 -22.03 -26.66
CA LEU A 194 3.04 -21.71 -25.86
C LEU A 194 4.25 -22.53 -26.36
N THR A 195 5.36 -21.85 -26.62
CA THR A 195 6.66 -22.49 -26.95
C THR A 195 7.52 -22.74 -25.72
N ASP A 196 7.16 -22.15 -24.58
CA ASP A 196 7.88 -22.23 -23.30
C ASP A 196 7.27 -23.30 -22.38
N ASN A 197 7.89 -24.48 -22.37
CA ASN A 197 7.54 -25.57 -21.48
C ASN A 197 7.59 -25.18 -19.99
N ASP A 198 8.34 -24.15 -19.58
CA ASP A 198 8.43 -23.74 -18.19
C ASP A 198 7.27 -22.84 -17.75
N LEU A 199 6.72 -22.01 -18.65
CA LEU A 199 5.49 -21.26 -18.37
C LEU A 199 4.30 -22.20 -18.22
N GLU A 200 4.16 -23.18 -19.11
CA GLU A 200 3.13 -24.22 -19.02
C GLU A 200 3.21 -24.98 -17.69
N LYS A 201 4.42 -25.44 -17.30
CA LYS A 201 4.65 -26.08 -15.99
C LYS A 201 4.28 -25.17 -14.81
N LYS A 202 4.61 -23.88 -14.89
CA LYS A 202 4.27 -22.90 -13.84
C LYS A 202 2.75 -22.75 -13.70
N ILE A 203 2.03 -22.63 -14.81
CA ILE A 203 0.56 -22.54 -14.83
C ILE A 203 -0.06 -23.84 -14.31
N ALA A 204 0.34 -25.00 -14.86
CA ALA A 204 -0.13 -26.32 -14.43
C ALA A 204 0.00 -26.49 -12.92
N ARG A 205 1.22 -26.25 -12.38
CA ARG A 205 1.48 -26.30 -10.93
C ARG A 205 0.57 -25.36 -10.14
N ARG A 206 0.37 -24.13 -10.62
CA ARG A 206 -0.48 -23.15 -9.92
C ARG A 206 -1.94 -23.57 -9.91
N VAL A 207 -2.45 -24.14 -11.00
CA VAL A 207 -3.82 -24.68 -11.08
C VAL A 207 -3.96 -25.88 -10.15
N THR A 208 -3.03 -26.84 -10.17
CA THR A 208 -3.05 -28.00 -9.25
C THR A 208 -3.03 -27.57 -7.78
N LEU A 209 -2.21 -26.60 -7.40
CA LEU A 209 -2.19 -26.10 -6.02
C LEU A 209 -3.49 -25.38 -5.63
N THR A 210 -4.12 -24.68 -6.59
CA THR A 210 -5.42 -24.03 -6.38
C THR A 210 -6.52 -25.05 -6.20
N CYS A 211 -6.48 -26.10 -7.01
CA CYS A 211 -7.29 -27.30 -6.93
C CYS A 211 -7.23 -28.02 -5.56
N PHE A 212 -6.04 -28.25 -5.02
CA PHE A 212 -5.90 -28.75 -3.65
C PHE A 212 -6.50 -27.79 -2.63
N ARG A 213 -6.33 -26.48 -2.84
CA ARG A 213 -6.90 -25.49 -1.94
C ARG A 213 -8.43 -25.49 -1.99
N ILE A 214 -9.03 -25.58 -3.17
CA ILE A 214 -10.48 -25.73 -3.37
C ILE A 214 -11.00 -26.93 -2.56
N TYR A 215 -10.38 -28.09 -2.73
CA TYR A 215 -10.74 -29.32 -2.01
C TYR A 215 -10.75 -29.12 -0.49
N TRP A 216 -9.69 -28.51 0.06
CA TRP A 216 -9.61 -28.25 1.50
C TRP A 216 -10.58 -27.15 1.97
N THR A 217 -10.82 -26.13 1.16
CA THR A 217 -11.80 -25.07 1.45
C THR A 217 -13.20 -25.66 1.52
N GLU A 218 -13.60 -26.50 0.56
CA GLU A 218 -14.91 -27.15 0.61
C GLU A 218 -15.07 -28.00 1.87
N ARG A 219 -14.10 -28.89 2.15
CA ARG A 219 -14.19 -29.83 3.28
C ARG A 219 -14.12 -29.21 4.67
N ARG A 220 -13.25 -28.19 4.86
CA ARG A 220 -12.97 -27.63 6.19
C ARG A 220 -13.62 -26.29 6.45
N ILE A 221 -14.02 -25.58 5.40
CA ILE A 221 -14.61 -24.26 5.54
C ILE A 221 -16.06 -24.32 5.15
N LEU A 222 -16.38 -24.61 3.88
CA LEU A 222 -17.75 -24.45 3.39
C LEU A 222 -18.75 -25.36 4.12
N ARG A 223 -18.39 -26.62 4.39
CA ARG A 223 -19.24 -27.55 5.16
C ARG A 223 -19.53 -27.11 6.59
N ASN A 224 -18.65 -26.30 7.19
CA ASN A 224 -18.79 -25.85 8.57
C ASN A 224 -19.46 -24.47 8.67
N LEU A 225 -19.65 -23.77 7.55
CA LEU A 225 -20.31 -22.46 7.52
C LEU A 225 -21.84 -22.55 7.56
N MET A 226 -22.43 -23.75 7.44
CA MET A 226 -23.88 -23.98 7.53
C MET A 226 -24.19 -25.40 7.99
N ASP A 227 -25.43 -25.66 8.34
CA ASP A 227 -25.85 -26.99 8.75
C ASP A 227 -25.75 -28.02 7.60
N ALA A 228 -25.54 -29.28 7.97
CA ALA A 228 -25.33 -30.35 7.01
C ALA A 228 -26.53 -30.59 6.08
N THR A 229 -27.75 -30.25 6.52
CA THR A 229 -28.98 -30.43 5.71
C THR A 229 -29.07 -29.35 4.65
N ALA A 230 -28.85 -28.09 5.02
CA ALA A 230 -28.78 -26.97 4.07
C ALA A 230 -27.66 -27.20 3.03
N TYR A 231 -26.49 -27.66 3.48
CA TYR A 231 -25.39 -27.99 2.57
C TYR A 231 -25.76 -29.08 1.57
N ALA A 232 -26.39 -30.18 2.03
CA ALA A 232 -26.86 -31.26 1.16
C ALA A 232 -27.92 -30.78 0.15
N ASN A 233 -28.80 -29.88 0.56
CA ASN A 233 -29.86 -29.33 -0.27
C ASN A 233 -29.35 -28.55 -1.50
N LEU A 234 -28.15 -27.96 -1.43
CA LEU A 234 -27.56 -27.24 -2.57
C LEU A 234 -27.38 -28.14 -3.81
N SER A 235 -27.04 -29.41 -3.61
CA SER A 235 -26.91 -30.37 -4.73
C SER A 235 -28.27 -30.72 -5.34
N THR A 236 -29.32 -30.81 -4.53
CA THR A 236 -30.69 -31.02 -4.98
C THR A 236 -31.17 -29.83 -5.82
N ILE A 237 -30.88 -28.61 -5.37
CA ILE A 237 -31.21 -27.38 -6.10
C ILE A 237 -30.50 -27.37 -7.46
N ALA A 238 -29.19 -27.65 -7.49
CA ALA A 238 -28.40 -27.66 -8.71
C ALA A 238 -28.85 -28.73 -9.73
N ALA A 239 -29.58 -29.77 -9.28
CA ALA A 239 -30.14 -30.80 -10.14
C ALA A 239 -31.54 -30.45 -10.69
N SER A 240 -32.11 -29.30 -10.32
CA SER A 240 -33.43 -28.86 -10.75
C SER A 240 -33.38 -28.05 -12.06
N PRO A 241 -34.34 -28.20 -12.98
CA PRO A 241 -34.47 -27.31 -14.15
C PRO A 241 -34.84 -25.87 -13.78
N THR A 242 -35.27 -25.62 -12.53
CA THR A 242 -35.60 -24.28 -11.99
C THR A 242 -34.59 -23.79 -10.95
N TRP A 243 -33.34 -24.29 -11.02
CA TRP A 243 -32.30 -24.00 -10.02
C TRP A 243 -32.05 -22.50 -9.84
N GLU A 244 -32.10 -21.69 -10.90
CA GLU A 244 -31.90 -20.24 -10.84
C GLU A 244 -32.88 -19.56 -9.87
N THR A 245 -34.18 -19.81 -10.07
CA THR A 245 -35.25 -19.28 -9.20
C THR A 245 -35.13 -19.80 -7.76
N GLN A 246 -34.71 -21.06 -7.58
CA GLN A 246 -34.50 -21.61 -6.25
C GLN A 246 -33.31 -20.96 -5.55
N VAL A 247 -32.21 -20.72 -6.26
CA VAL A 247 -31.02 -20.03 -5.73
C VAL A 247 -31.34 -18.61 -5.32
N GLU A 248 -32.18 -17.89 -6.06
CA GLU A 248 -32.63 -16.53 -5.71
C GLU A 248 -33.30 -16.46 -4.33
N SER A 249 -33.98 -17.51 -3.91
CA SER A 249 -34.65 -17.60 -2.61
C SER A 249 -33.72 -17.97 -1.45
N LEU A 250 -32.47 -18.36 -1.73
CA LEU A 250 -31.54 -18.81 -0.69
C LEU A 250 -31.02 -17.66 0.17
N PRO A 251 -30.73 -17.90 1.47
CA PRO A 251 -29.93 -17.01 2.30
C PRO A 251 -28.59 -16.66 1.64
N LEU A 252 -28.06 -15.48 1.96
CA LEU A 252 -26.85 -14.96 1.30
C LEU A 252 -25.63 -15.89 1.45
N ILE A 253 -25.46 -16.52 2.62
CA ILE A 253 -24.39 -17.51 2.84
C ILE A 253 -24.57 -18.76 1.96
N GLN A 254 -25.81 -19.20 1.72
CA GLN A 254 -26.13 -20.32 0.83
C GLN A 254 -25.87 -19.97 -0.63
N LYS A 255 -26.20 -18.75 -1.06
CA LYS A 255 -25.82 -18.24 -2.40
C LYS A 255 -24.30 -18.22 -2.60
N LEU A 256 -23.55 -17.79 -1.58
CA LEU A 256 -22.08 -17.80 -1.59
C LEU A 256 -21.54 -19.22 -1.82
N ILE A 257 -21.99 -20.17 -1.01
CA ILE A 257 -21.50 -21.55 -1.08
C ILE A 257 -21.93 -22.21 -2.40
N PHE A 258 -23.18 -22.01 -2.83
CA PHE A 258 -23.66 -22.50 -4.11
C PHE A 258 -22.80 -21.98 -5.27
N GLY A 259 -22.56 -20.66 -5.32
CA GLY A 259 -21.75 -20.05 -6.38
C GLY A 259 -20.31 -20.56 -6.40
N LEU A 260 -19.68 -20.75 -5.24
CA LEU A 260 -18.34 -21.35 -5.15
C LEU A 260 -18.33 -22.79 -5.67
N LEU A 261 -19.23 -23.64 -5.17
CA LEU A 261 -19.32 -25.05 -5.57
C LEU A 261 -19.60 -25.21 -7.07
N LYS A 262 -20.51 -24.39 -7.61
CA LYS A 262 -20.76 -24.28 -9.05
C LYS A 262 -19.47 -23.94 -9.81
N SER A 263 -18.78 -22.88 -9.41
CA SER A 263 -17.53 -22.41 -10.04
C SER A 263 -16.37 -23.39 -9.89
N TRP A 264 -16.50 -24.41 -9.03
CA TRP A 264 -15.51 -25.46 -8.81
C TRP A 264 -15.92 -26.81 -9.41
N GLY A 265 -17.01 -26.86 -10.18
CA GLY A 265 -17.44 -28.06 -10.90
C GLY A 265 -18.11 -29.13 -10.04
N TYR A 266 -18.53 -28.80 -8.81
CA TYR A 266 -19.19 -29.75 -7.90
C TYR A 266 -20.58 -30.18 -8.42
N PHE A 267 -21.25 -29.35 -9.20
CA PHE A 267 -22.57 -29.64 -9.76
C PHE A 267 -22.54 -30.13 -11.22
N HIS A 268 -21.37 -30.28 -11.84
CA HIS A 268 -21.23 -30.63 -13.26
C HIS A 268 -21.84 -31.99 -13.67
N ALA A 269 -22.14 -32.88 -12.72
CA ALA A 269 -22.83 -34.14 -13.04
C ALA A 269 -24.32 -33.95 -13.38
N ASN A 270 -24.87 -32.75 -13.20
CA ASN A 270 -26.26 -32.43 -13.45
C ASN A 270 -26.42 -31.86 -14.86
N GLU A 271 -27.27 -32.47 -15.69
CA GLU A 271 -27.50 -32.08 -17.11
C GLU A 271 -27.98 -30.62 -17.28
N PHE A 272 -28.46 -30.00 -16.20
CA PHE A 272 -29.11 -28.68 -16.23
C PHE A 272 -28.18 -27.51 -15.90
N GLU A 273 -26.94 -27.75 -15.45
CA GLU A 273 -26.02 -26.68 -15.05
C GLU A 273 -24.66 -26.78 -15.77
N PRO A 274 -24.40 -25.93 -16.78
CA PRO A 274 -23.10 -25.92 -17.45
C PRO A 274 -22.01 -25.41 -16.51
N PHE A 275 -20.90 -26.17 -16.43
CA PHE A 275 -19.71 -25.74 -15.73
C PHE A 275 -18.83 -24.91 -16.66
N GLU A 276 -18.76 -23.60 -16.38
CA GLU A 276 -17.91 -22.65 -17.09
C GLU A 276 -16.56 -22.48 -16.39
N ALA A 277 -15.53 -22.15 -17.17
CA ALA A 277 -14.24 -21.84 -16.57
C ALA A 277 -14.31 -20.51 -15.83
N VAL A 278 -13.61 -20.43 -14.71
CA VAL A 278 -13.48 -19.22 -13.89
C VAL A 278 -12.25 -18.40 -14.31
N LEU A 279 -11.28 -19.04 -14.96
CA LEU A 279 -10.04 -18.44 -15.43
C LEU A 279 -10.13 -18.08 -16.91
N PRO A 280 -9.44 -17.00 -17.35
CA PRO A 280 -9.43 -16.59 -18.74
C PRO A 280 -8.74 -17.65 -19.61
N ASP A 281 -9.15 -17.73 -20.88
CA ASP A 281 -8.56 -18.65 -21.85
C ASP A 281 -7.31 -18.04 -22.50
N ILE A 282 -6.27 -17.78 -21.69
CA ILE A 282 -5.01 -17.19 -22.13
C ILE A 282 -3.82 -17.85 -21.43
N GLY A 283 -2.73 -18.07 -22.17
CA GLY A 283 -1.48 -18.64 -21.66
C GLY A 283 -0.62 -17.68 -20.82
N VAL A 284 -1.22 -16.90 -19.92
CA VAL A 284 -0.53 -15.91 -19.05
C VAL A 284 -0.61 -16.37 -17.59
N TYR A 285 0.47 -16.32 -16.82
CA TYR A 285 0.54 -16.89 -15.47
C TYR A 285 -0.25 -16.12 -14.41
N GLU A 286 -0.35 -14.80 -14.57
CA GLU A 286 -0.83 -13.86 -13.56
C GLU A 286 -2.28 -14.12 -13.11
N PRO A 287 -3.28 -14.32 -14.00
CA PRO A 287 -4.65 -14.65 -13.59
C PRO A 287 -4.73 -15.92 -12.73
N TYR A 288 -3.94 -16.95 -13.06
CA TYR A 288 -3.86 -18.19 -12.29
C TYR A 288 -3.21 -17.98 -10.92
N LYS A 289 -2.17 -17.13 -10.85
CA LYS A 289 -1.52 -16.74 -9.59
C LYS A 289 -2.49 -15.97 -8.70
N GLU A 290 -3.22 -15.00 -9.24
CA GLU A 290 -4.16 -14.15 -8.52
C GLU A 290 -5.33 -14.95 -7.96
N TYR A 291 -6.05 -15.69 -8.80
CA TYR A 291 -7.16 -16.52 -8.36
C TYR A 291 -6.70 -17.56 -7.32
N GLY A 292 -5.57 -18.23 -7.60
CA GLY A 292 -5.03 -19.16 -6.65
C GLY A 292 -4.63 -18.52 -5.30
N THR A 293 -4.14 -17.29 -5.31
CA THR A 293 -3.83 -16.51 -4.10
C THR A 293 -5.11 -16.10 -3.37
N ALA A 294 -6.14 -15.67 -4.10
CA ALA A 294 -7.47 -15.37 -3.58
C ALA A 294 -8.04 -16.55 -2.80
N ILE A 295 -8.07 -17.74 -3.41
CA ILE A 295 -8.58 -18.98 -2.79
C ILE A 295 -7.73 -19.41 -1.59
N THR A 296 -6.41 -19.21 -1.66
CA THR A 296 -5.50 -19.50 -0.53
C THR A 296 -5.75 -18.58 0.65
N ASN A 297 -5.89 -17.28 0.39
CA ASN A 297 -6.19 -16.29 1.42
C ASN A 297 -7.60 -16.44 1.98
N PHE A 298 -8.57 -16.82 1.12
CA PHE A 298 -9.92 -17.19 1.56
C PHE A 298 -9.83 -18.33 2.58
N TYR A 299 -9.18 -19.44 2.23
CA TYR A 299 -9.00 -20.56 3.15
C TYR A 299 -8.37 -20.12 4.47
N TYR A 300 -7.20 -19.46 4.45
CA TYR A 300 -6.46 -19.17 5.68
C TYR A 300 -7.16 -18.13 6.56
N SER A 301 -7.72 -17.08 5.98
CA SER A 301 -8.41 -16.03 6.75
C SER A 301 -9.71 -16.53 7.38
N THR A 302 -10.43 -17.42 6.69
CA THR A 302 -11.66 -18.02 7.20
C THR A 302 -11.36 -19.11 8.22
N TYR A 303 -10.39 -19.99 7.95
CA TYR A 303 -9.95 -21.05 8.87
C TYR A 303 -9.53 -20.49 10.23
N LYS A 304 -8.75 -19.40 10.23
CA LYS A 304 -8.31 -18.73 11.46
C LYS A 304 -9.46 -18.16 12.30
N ARG A 305 -10.68 -18.10 11.79
CA ARG A 305 -11.86 -17.51 12.45
C ARG A 305 -13.09 -18.39 12.32
N GLN A 306 -12.88 -19.69 12.09
CA GLN A 306 -13.95 -20.62 11.79
C GLN A 306 -14.94 -20.73 12.95
N ASP A 307 -14.48 -20.73 14.20
CA ASP A 307 -15.34 -20.89 15.38
C ASP A 307 -16.28 -19.68 15.55
N ILE A 308 -15.76 -18.46 15.33
CA ILE A 308 -16.58 -17.23 15.34
C ILE A 308 -17.61 -17.27 14.21
N LEU A 309 -17.20 -17.69 13.01
CA LEU A 309 -18.10 -17.76 11.85
C LEU A 309 -19.18 -18.82 12.01
N GLU A 310 -18.87 -19.97 12.62
CA GLU A 310 -19.81 -21.05 12.91
C GLU A 310 -20.89 -20.57 13.89
N GLY A 311 -20.50 -19.82 14.92
CA GLY A 311 -21.43 -19.26 15.91
C GLY A 311 -22.17 -17.98 15.48
N THR A 312 -21.86 -17.43 14.31
CA THR A 312 -22.53 -16.22 13.77
C THR A 312 -23.85 -16.57 13.10
N ASP A 313 -24.83 -15.68 13.14
CA ASP A 313 -26.10 -15.87 12.41
C ASP A 313 -25.89 -15.87 10.88
N ASP A 314 -26.63 -16.70 10.15
CA ASP A 314 -26.50 -16.85 8.70
C ASP A 314 -26.63 -15.54 7.91
N HIS A 315 -27.43 -14.58 8.40
CA HIS A 315 -27.59 -13.26 7.78
C HIS A 315 -26.33 -12.39 7.93
N GLU A 316 -25.55 -12.59 9.00
CA GLU A 316 -24.36 -11.80 9.32
C GLU A 316 -23.04 -12.48 8.91
N LYS A 317 -23.06 -13.79 8.65
CA LYS A 317 -21.86 -14.57 8.27
C LYS A 317 -21.11 -13.98 7.08
N VAL A 318 -21.79 -13.53 6.04
CA VAL A 318 -21.15 -12.99 4.83
C VAL A 318 -20.49 -11.63 5.10
N LYS A 319 -21.12 -10.76 5.90
CA LYS A 319 -20.51 -9.49 6.35
C LYS A 319 -19.27 -9.75 7.18
N LEU A 320 -19.38 -10.67 8.15
CA LEU A 320 -18.24 -11.06 8.98
C LEU A 320 -17.12 -11.65 8.14
N LEU A 321 -17.44 -12.47 7.15
CA LEU A 321 -16.49 -13.03 6.20
C LEU A 321 -15.74 -11.92 5.44
N ILE A 322 -16.45 -10.94 4.85
CA ILE A 322 -15.84 -9.80 4.16
C ILE A 322 -14.95 -8.97 5.10
N LYS A 323 -15.35 -8.80 6.35
CA LYS A 323 -14.54 -8.11 7.37
C LYS A 323 -13.19 -8.80 7.58
N VAL A 324 -13.15 -10.12 7.55
CA VAL A 324 -11.97 -10.91 7.94
C VAL A 324 -11.07 -11.33 6.78
N LEU A 325 -11.60 -11.36 5.56
CA LEU A 325 -10.87 -11.68 4.33
C LEU A 325 -10.03 -10.50 3.84
N PRO A 326 -8.81 -10.64 3.31
CA PRO A 326 -8.15 -9.55 2.60
C PRO A 326 -8.88 -9.22 1.27
N GLU A 327 -8.64 -8.03 0.70
CA GLU A 327 -9.25 -7.59 -0.58
C GLU A 327 -9.14 -8.64 -1.69
N ILE A 328 -7.95 -9.21 -1.89
CA ILE A 328 -7.73 -10.27 -2.89
C ILE A 328 -8.51 -11.55 -2.62
N ALA A 329 -8.86 -11.87 -1.37
CA ALA A 329 -9.68 -13.06 -1.09
C ALA A 329 -11.17 -12.81 -1.36
N ILE A 330 -11.61 -11.55 -1.33
CA ILE A 330 -13.00 -11.19 -1.63
C ILE A 330 -13.27 -11.37 -3.13
N SER A 331 -12.27 -11.27 -4.00
CA SER A 331 -12.46 -11.55 -5.44
C SER A 331 -12.80 -13.01 -5.73
N ALA A 332 -12.56 -13.95 -4.80
CA ALA A 332 -13.04 -15.32 -4.91
C ALA A 332 -14.55 -15.45 -4.62
N ILE A 333 -15.17 -14.45 -3.97
CA ILE A 333 -16.62 -14.45 -3.70
C ILE A 333 -17.36 -14.12 -5.00
N PRO A 334 -18.41 -14.89 -5.38
CA PRO A 334 -19.21 -14.61 -6.56
C PRO A 334 -19.66 -13.15 -6.64
N LEU A 335 -19.58 -12.54 -7.82
CA LEU A 335 -19.90 -11.12 -8.02
C LEU A 335 -21.30 -10.75 -7.53
N GLU A 336 -22.31 -11.57 -7.83
CA GLU A 336 -23.69 -11.35 -7.37
C GLU A 336 -23.79 -11.30 -5.84
N VAL A 337 -23.05 -12.15 -5.12
CA VAL A 337 -23.04 -12.16 -3.65
C VAL A 337 -22.38 -10.90 -3.10
N ARG A 338 -21.31 -10.42 -3.75
CA ARG A 338 -20.66 -9.15 -3.42
C ARG A 338 -21.65 -7.98 -3.57
N VAL A 339 -22.40 -7.94 -4.68
CA VAL A 339 -23.42 -6.92 -4.93
C VAL A 339 -24.59 -7.02 -3.93
N LEU A 340 -25.10 -8.21 -3.66
CA LEU A 340 -26.14 -8.40 -2.64
C LEU A 340 -25.66 -7.98 -1.23
N THR A 341 -24.38 -8.13 -0.93
CA THR A 341 -23.81 -7.64 0.34
C THR A 341 -23.74 -6.11 0.35
N LEU A 342 -23.40 -5.47 -0.77
CA LEU A 342 -23.48 -4.01 -0.90
C LEU A 342 -24.91 -3.51 -0.75
N MET A 343 -25.89 -4.21 -1.32
CA MET A 343 -27.31 -3.91 -1.11
C MET A 343 -27.66 -3.97 0.37
N ASP A 344 -27.18 -4.97 1.09
CA ASP A 344 -27.46 -5.11 2.52
C ASP A 344 -26.86 -3.97 3.36
N PHE A 345 -25.62 -3.54 3.07
CA PHE A 345 -25.04 -2.33 3.67
C PHE A 345 -25.85 -1.08 3.32
N ALA A 346 -26.33 -1.00 2.09
CA ALA A 346 -27.07 0.15 1.59
C ALA A 346 -28.53 0.21 2.06
N LYS A 347 -29.07 -0.78 2.80
CA LYS A 347 -30.45 -0.72 3.34
C LYS A 347 -30.61 0.35 4.40
N ASP A 348 -29.69 0.39 5.35
CA ASP A 348 -29.68 1.35 6.46
C ASP A 348 -28.61 2.44 6.26
N ARG A 349 -28.33 3.25 7.28
CA ARG A 349 -27.16 4.13 7.27
C ARG A 349 -25.91 3.26 7.35
N VAL A 350 -24.93 3.47 6.47
CA VAL A 350 -23.64 2.77 6.53
C VAL A 350 -22.79 3.42 7.61
N PRO A 351 -22.47 2.74 8.73
CA PRO A 351 -21.58 3.29 9.74
C PRO A 351 -20.15 3.41 9.18
N ASN A 352 -19.37 4.39 9.64
CA ASN A 352 -17.97 4.57 9.20
C ASN A 352 -17.10 3.29 9.31
N SER A 353 -17.41 2.41 10.27
CA SER A 353 -16.73 1.12 10.43
C SER A 353 -17.01 0.12 9.29
N GLU A 354 -18.13 0.28 8.59
CA GLU A 354 -18.59 -0.57 7.50
C GLU A 354 -18.34 0.06 6.13
N GLU A 355 -18.18 1.38 6.03
CA GLU A 355 -17.79 2.05 4.78
C GLU A 355 -16.47 1.49 4.21
N LEU A 356 -15.53 1.13 5.09
CA LEU A 356 -14.30 0.47 4.67
C LEU A 356 -14.56 -0.93 4.06
N LEU A 357 -15.61 -1.62 4.48
CA LEU A 357 -16.01 -2.92 3.90
C LEU A 357 -16.65 -2.73 2.52
N VAL A 358 -17.46 -1.67 2.35
CA VAL A 358 -17.99 -1.25 1.04
C VAL A 358 -16.83 -1.03 0.07
N LEU A 359 -15.84 -0.20 0.45
CA LEU A 359 -14.66 0.07 -0.38
C LEU A 359 -13.89 -1.20 -0.74
N LYS A 360 -13.74 -2.10 0.24
CA LYS A 360 -13.05 -3.38 0.08
C LYS A 360 -13.74 -4.28 -0.95
N ILE A 361 -15.07 -4.29 -0.98
CA ILE A 361 -15.85 -5.02 -1.99
C ILE A 361 -15.63 -4.41 -3.37
N VAL A 362 -15.78 -3.08 -3.52
CA VAL A 362 -15.59 -2.39 -4.81
C VAL A 362 -14.18 -2.61 -5.36
N ARG A 363 -13.15 -2.53 -4.51
CA ARG A 363 -11.75 -2.76 -4.92
C ARG A 363 -11.42 -4.22 -5.26
N SER A 364 -12.25 -5.16 -4.82
CA SER A 364 -12.07 -6.58 -5.14
C SER A 364 -12.56 -6.96 -6.54
N VAL A 365 -13.26 -6.05 -7.25
CA VAL A 365 -13.81 -6.30 -8.57
C VAL A 365 -12.67 -6.46 -9.58
N ALA A 366 -12.64 -7.61 -10.25
CA ALA A 366 -11.65 -7.87 -11.29
C ALA A 366 -11.98 -7.08 -12.55
N PHE A 367 -10.98 -6.78 -13.38
CA PHE A 367 -11.17 -6.09 -14.65
C PHE A 367 -12.27 -6.72 -15.50
N ALA A 368 -12.24 -8.06 -15.65
CA ALA A 368 -13.21 -8.80 -16.45
C ALA A 368 -14.66 -8.73 -15.92
N ASP A 369 -14.84 -8.31 -14.66
CA ASP A 369 -16.15 -8.15 -14.02
C ASP A 369 -16.64 -6.69 -14.04
N ALA A 370 -15.82 -5.73 -14.50
CA ALA A 370 -16.09 -4.30 -14.34
C ALA A 370 -17.42 -3.87 -14.96
N ASP A 371 -17.70 -4.29 -16.20
CA ASP A 371 -18.94 -3.97 -16.92
C ASP A 371 -20.17 -4.48 -16.17
N ASN A 372 -20.14 -5.76 -15.80
CA ASN A 372 -21.24 -6.42 -15.13
C ASN A 372 -21.47 -5.80 -13.74
N PHE A 373 -20.39 -5.52 -13.00
CA PHE A 373 -20.48 -4.88 -11.69
C PHE A 373 -21.12 -3.50 -11.76
N LEU A 374 -20.63 -2.63 -12.65
CA LEU A 374 -21.19 -1.28 -12.83
C LEU A 374 -22.65 -1.35 -13.24
N LYS A 375 -23.00 -2.22 -14.19
CA LYS A 375 -24.38 -2.45 -14.59
C LYS A 375 -25.27 -2.88 -13.40
N LEU A 376 -24.81 -3.81 -12.58
CA LEU A 376 -25.54 -4.25 -11.40
C LEU A 376 -25.76 -3.12 -10.38
N LEU A 377 -24.83 -2.17 -10.25
CA LEU A 377 -25.02 -0.99 -9.39
C LEU A 377 -26.13 -0.05 -9.92
N MET A 378 -26.36 -0.01 -11.23
CA MET A 378 -27.46 0.77 -11.82
C MET A 378 -28.81 0.04 -11.76
N ASP A 379 -28.79 -1.27 -12.03
CA ASP A 379 -30.01 -2.06 -12.22
C ASP A 379 -30.64 -2.49 -10.88
N LYS A 380 -29.84 -2.78 -9.85
CA LYS A 380 -30.35 -3.16 -8.53
C LYS A 380 -30.78 -1.92 -7.77
N THR A 381 -31.96 -1.98 -7.13
CA THR A 381 -32.50 -0.85 -6.37
C THR A 381 -32.66 -1.15 -4.89
N ILE A 382 -32.66 -0.09 -4.08
CA ILE A 382 -32.84 -0.08 -2.63
C ILE A 382 -34.04 0.80 -2.29
N GLU A 383 -34.89 0.34 -1.38
CA GLU A 383 -35.99 1.15 -0.84
C GLU A 383 -35.43 2.27 0.05
N SER A 384 -35.81 3.51 -0.24
CA SER A 384 -35.43 4.71 0.49
C SER A 384 -36.67 5.56 0.73
N GLY A 385 -37.32 5.37 1.89
CA GLY A 385 -38.59 6.03 2.19
C GLY A 385 -39.73 5.47 1.34
N SER A 386 -40.41 6.33 0.57
CA SER A 386 -41.46 5.92 -0.40
C SER A 386 -40.92 5.59 -1.79
N ASP A 387 -39.64 5.86 -2.05
CA ASP A 387 -39.04 5.77 -3.38
C ASP A 387 -38.02 4.61 -3.43
N SER A 388 -37.76 4.11 -4.64
CA SER A 388 -36.71 3.12 -4.89
C SER A 388 -35.58 3.77 -5.66
N VAL A 389 -34.37 3.71 -5.14
CA VAL A 389 -33.17 4.32 -5.74
C VAL A 389 -32.18 3.24 -6.18
N PRO A 390 -31.43 3.43 -7.27
CA PRO A 390 -30.37 2.49 -7.65
C PRO A 390 -29.32 2.32 -6.56
N LEU A 391 -28.70 1.14 -6.51
CA LEU A 391 -27.67 0.81 -5.53
C LEU A 391 -26.47 1.77 -5.61
N PHE A 392 -26.10 2.18 -6.83
CA PHE A 392 -25.11 3.24 -7.05
C PHE A 392 -25.45 4.50 -6.24
N GLN A 393 -26.67 5.02 -6.39
CA GLN A 393 -27.13 6.21 -5.68
C GLN A 393 -27.18 5.96 -4.17
N ALA A 394 -27.70 4.81 -3.74
CA ALA A 394 -27.79 4.48 -2.32
C ALA A 394 -26.40 4.48 -1.66
N LEU A 395 -25.39 3.90 -2.30
CA LEU A 395 -24.01 3.91 -1.80
C LEU A 395 -23.39 5.31 -1.83
N TYR A 396 -23.66 6.08 -2.89
CA TYR A 396 -23.21 7.45 -3.03
C TYR A 396 -23.71 8.34 -1.88
N ASP A 397 -25.01 8.26 -1.58
CA ASP A 397 -25.65 9.07 -0.54
C ASP A 397 -25.21 8.63 0.87
N LYS A 398 -25.03 7.31 1.08
CA LYS A 398 -24.86 6.72 2.42
C LYS A 398 -23.41 6.53 2.89
N VAL A 399 -22.44 6.50 1.99
CA VAL A 399 -21.00 6.55 2.36
C VAL A 399 -20.62 8.01 2.56
N GLU A 400 -20.06 8.36 3.71
CA GLU A 400 -19.75 9.74 4.10
C GLU A 400 -18.27 10.11 3.82
N ASP A 401 -18.01 11.38 3.50
CA ASP A 401 -16.68 11.99 3.54
C ASP A 401 -16.47 12.70 4.90
N LYS A 402 -15.26 13.22 5.17
CA LYS A 402 -14.99 13.99 6.38
C LYS A 402 -15.99 15.13 6.56
N ILE A 403 -16.64 15.18 7.72
CA ILE A 403 -17.43 16.35 8.14
C ILE A 403 -16.54 17.20 9.05
N LEU A 404 -16.26 18.44 8.64
CA LEU A 404 -15.56 19.46 9.46
C LEU A 404 -14.20 18.99 10.03
N GLY A 405 -13.44 18.21 9.24
CA GLY A 405 -12.11 17.73 9.62
C GLY A 405 -12.07 16.47 10.50
N PHE A 406 -13.21 15.81 10.73
CA PHE A 406 -13.30 14.51 11.41
C PHE A 406 -13.74 13.43 10.42
N GLY A 407 -13.04 12.29 10.37
CA GLY A 407 -13.35 11.14 9.50
C GLY A 407 -12.27 10.81 8.46
N THR A 408 -12.58 9.89 7.54
CA THR A 408 -11.79 9.56 6.34
C THR A 408 -12.59 9.89 5.09
N ASP A 409 -11.94 10.23 3.97
CA ASP A 409 -12.62 10.63 2.73
C ASP A 409 -13.09 9.36 1.96
N ASN A 410 -14.06 8.65 2.56
CA ASN A 410 -14.49 7.32 2.10
C ASN A 410 -15.37 7.40 0.85
N ARG A 411 -16.24 8.42 0.72
CA ARG A 411 -16.99 8.64 -0.52
C ARG A 411 -16.06 9.02 -1.66
N LYS A 412 -15.06 9.88 -1.41
CA LYS A 412 -13.98 10.19 -2.36
C LYS A 412 -13.26 8.92 -2.82
N ALA A 413 -12.95 8.02 -1.89
CA ALA A 413 -12.31 6.74 -2.20
C ALA A 413 -13.22 5.79 -3.00
N LEU A 414 -14.53 5.81 -2.73
CA LEU A 414 -15.54 5.04 -3.46
C LEU A 414 -15.62 5.53 -4.91
N MET A 415 -15.79 6.83 -5.11
CA MET A 415 -15.88 7.44 -6.43
C MET A 415 -14.62 7.20 -7.26
N LYS A 416 -13.43 7.27 -6.66
CA LYS A 416 -12.18 6.90 -7.33
C LYS A 416 -12.12 5.43 -7.73
N SER A 417 -12.62 4.53 -6.88
CA SER A 417 -12.63 3.10 -7.18
C SER A 417 -13.60 2.78 -8.33
N LEU A 418 -14.78 3.40 -8.33
CA LEU A 418 -15.77 3.28 -9.42
C LEU A 418 -15.27 3.93 -10.71
N TYR A 419 -14.51 5.02 -10.62
CA TYR A 419 -13.87 5.66 -11.77
C TYR A 419 -12.87 4.72 -12.43
N ILE A 420 -12.04 4.02 -11.65
CA ILE A 420 -11.10 3.02 -12.19
C ILE A 420 -11.87 1.91 -12.92
N LEU A 421 -12.95 1.39 -12.31
CA LEU A 421 -13.79 0.37 -12.96
C LEU A 421 -14.42 0.91 -14.25
N TRP A 422 -14.96 2.13 -14.24
CA TRP A 422 -15.52 2.77 -15.43
C TRP A 422 -14.48 2.91 -16.54
N TYR A 423 -13.28 3.39 -16.20
CA TYR A 423 -12.21 3.60 -17.17
C TYR A 423 -11.80 2.30 -17.88
N LEU A 424 -11.86 1.19 -17.15
CA LEU A 424 -11.57 -0.17 -17.59
C LEU A 424 -12.75 -0.86 -18.27
N SER A 425 -13.94 -0.28 -18.18
CA SER A 425 -15.19 -0.86 -18.66
C SER A 425 -15.53 -0.43 -20.09
N ASP A 426 -16.42 -1.18 -20.71
CA ASP A 426 -17.12 -0.90 -21.96
C ASP A 426 -17.99 0.36 -21.94
N PHE A 427 -18.22 0.95 -20.75
CA PHE A 427 -18.85 2.26 -20.60
C PHE A 427 -17.90 3.42 -20.93
N ASN A 428 -16.58 3.19 -20.89
CA ASN A 428 -15.61 4.12 -21.41
C ASN A 428 -15.41 3.84 -22.91
N PRO A 429 -15.77 4.77 -23.79
CA PRO A 429 -15.75 4.52 -25.23
C PRO A 429 -14.34 4.28 -25.78
N ASN A 430 -13.28 4.67 -25.05
CA ASN A 430 -11.88 4.37 -25.45
C ASN A 430 -11.53 2.88 -25.43
N GLN A 431 -12.37 2.03 -24.83
CA GLN A 431 -12.19 0.57 -24.89
C GLN A 431 -12.73 -0.02 -26.20
N LYS A 432 -13.61 0.71 -26.91
CA LYS A 432 -14.31 0.25 -28.12
C LYS A 432 -13.85 0.96 -29.38
N PHE A 433 -13.52 2.25 -29.24
CA PHE A 433 -13.17 3.14 -30.33
C PHE A 433 -11.71 3.55 -30.19
N ASP A 434 -10.96 3.46 -31.28
CA ASP A 434 -9.60 4.01 -31.34
C ASP A 434 -9.67 5.45 -31.82
N PHE A 435 -9.87 6.38 -30.88
CA PHE A 435 -9.94 7.81 -31.17
C PHE A 435 -8.62 8.41 -31.72
N ALA A 436 -7.58 7.59 -31.95
CA ALA A 436 -6.40 7.97 -32.71
C ALA A 436 -6.59 7.82 -34.24
N ASP A 437 -7.59 7.07 -34.68
CA ASP A 437 -7.94 6.90 -36.10
C ASP A 437 -9.06 7.91 -36.47
N GLU A 438 -8.72 8.93 -37.26
CA GLU A 438 -9.64 10.00 -37.69
C GLU A 438 -10.85 9.49 -38.51
N THR A 439 -10.87 8.20 -38.86
CA THR A 439 -11.94 7.58 -39.65
C THR A 439 -13.12 7.05 -38.82
N GLU A 440 -12.98 6.91 -37.49
CA GLU A 440 -14.11 6.53 -36.62
C GLU A 440 -14.95 7.76 -36.28
N ASN A 441 -16.12 7.82 -36.91
CA ASN A 441 -17.00 8.98 -36.89
C ASN A 441 -17.59 9.17 -35.48
N THR A 442 -17.22 10.24 -34.78
CA THR A 442 -17.82 10.66 -33.49
C THR A 442 -19.34 10.71 -33.54
N THR A 443 -19.91 10.89 -34.74
CA THR A 443 -21.33 10.78 -35.06
C THR A 443 -21.99 9.49 -34.55
N ASP A 444 -21.32 8.33 -34.60
CA ASP A 444 -21.88 7.06 -34.10
C ASP A 444 -21.97 7.03 -32.56
N LEU A 445 -20.98 7.61 -31.89
CA LEU A 445 -21.01 7.83 -30.45
C LEU A 445 -22.11 8.82 -30.06
N PHE A 446 -22.26 9.93 -30.78
CA PHE A 446 -23.34 10.92 -30.58
C PHE A 446 -24.74 10.32 -30.78
N ASN A 447 -24.92 9.50 -31.82
CA ASN A 447 -26.18 8.82 -32.11
C ASN A 447 -26.54 7.78 -31.04
N SER A 448 -25.55 7.17 -30.39
CA SER A 448 -25.77 6.16 -29.36
C SER A 448 -26.38 6.71 -28.05
N TYR A 449 -26.27 8.02 -27.79
CA TYR A 449 -26.69 8.65 -26.53
C TYR A 449 -27.98 9.50 -26.59
N GLY A 450 -28.80 9.34 -27.63
CA GLY A 450 -30.21 9.75 -27.59
C GLY A 450 -30.48 11.27 -27.49
N GLN A 451 -29.74 12.09 -28.25
CA GLN A 451 -29.90 13.56 -28.39
C GLN A 451 -29.56 14.44 -27.16
N ALA A 452 -29.07 13.88 -26.04
CA ALA A 452 -28.51 14.70 -24.97
C ALA A 452 -27.12 15.23 -25.36
N PRO A 453 -26.77 16.51 -25.09
CA PRO A 453 -25.48 17.05 -25.50
C PRO A 453 -24.32 16.36 -24.77
N LEU A 454 -23.35 15.88 -25.53
CA LEU A 454 -22.14 15.22 -25.02
C LEU A 454 -21.17 16.25 -24.40
N ILE A 455 -21.21 17.49 -24.86
CA ILE A 455 -20.43 18.61 -24.35
C ILE A 455 -21.31 19.44 -23.40
N LEU A 456 -20.85 19.62 -22.18
CA LEU A 456 -21.47 20.50 -21.20
C LEU A 456 -20.73 21.82 -21.13
N ASN A 457 -21.47 22.91 -21.16
CA ASN A 457 -20.99 24.26 -20.92
C ASN A 457 -20.75 24.55 -19.42
N TYR A 458 -20.03 23.65 -18.74
CA TYR A 458 -19.77 23.75 -17.30
C TYR A 458 -18.71 24.82 -17.02
N ASP A 459 -19.07 25.84 -16.25
CA ASP A 459 -18.20 26.89 -15.73
C ASP A 459 -18.36 26.97 -14.20
N SER A 460 -17.24 27.17 -13.50
CA SER A 460 -17.22 27.25 -12.04
C SER A 460 -16.34 28.41 -11.56
N GLY A 461 -16.92 29.34 -10.80
CA GLY A 461 -16.27 30.54 -10.28
C GLY A 461 -16.22 30.59 -8.75
N LYS A 462 -15.22 31.29 -8.17
CA LYS A 462 -15.09 31.47 -6.71
C LYS A 462 -15.68 32.81 -6.27
N PHE A 463 -16.64 32.80 -5.36
CA PHE A 463 -17.20 33.99 -4.73
C PHE A 463 -17.21 33.89 -3.21
N PHE A 464 -16.45 34.74 -2.52
CA PHE A 464 -16.40 34.79 -1.04
C PHE A 464 -15.98 33.49 -0.33
N GLY A 465 -15.20 32.63 -1.00
CA GLY A 465 -14.76 31.34 -0.44
C GLY A 465 -15.77 30.21 -0.64
N PHE A 466 -16.93 30.50 -1.23
CA PHE A 466 -17.87 29.54 -1.76
C PHE A 466 -17.72 29.50 -3.29
N TYR A 467 -17.87 28.33 -3.89
CA TYR A 467 -17.87 28.21 -5.35
C TYR A 467 -19.31 28.27 -5.86
N VAL A 468 -19.49 28.91 -7.02
CA VAL A 468 -20.75 28.99 -7.75
C VAL A 468 -20.46 28.44 -9.13
N ASP A 469 -21.04 27.30 -9.45
CA ASP A 469 -21.10 26.75 -10.81
C ASP A 469 -22.34 27.29 -11.54
N ASN A 470 -22.35 27.13 -12.86
CA ASN A 470 -23.50 27.42 -13.69
C ASN A 470 -24.38 26.18 -13.96
N MET A 471 -24.13 25.03 -13.32
CA MET A 471 -24.82 23.76 -13.61
C MET A 471 -25.00 22.88 -12.39
N ASN A 472 -26.25 22.46 -12.13
CA ASN A 472 -26.56 21.53 -11.05
C ASN A 472 -26.87 20.12 -11.57
N PHE A 473 -26.42 19.10 -10.83
CA PHE A 473 -26.55 17.68 -11.18
C PHE A 473 -27.45 16.94 -10.19
N PHE A 474 -28.64 16.51 -10.64
CA PHE A 474 -29.62 15.85 -9.78
C PHE A 474 -29.78 14.38 -10.14
N PHE A 475 -29.84 13.50 -9.14
CA PHE A 475 -30.35 12.16 -9.38
C PHE A 475 -31.82 12.22 -9.80
N SER A 476 -32.19 11.43 -10.81
CA SER A 476 -33.53 11.34 -11.36
C SER A 476 -33.78 9.91 -11.81
N GLY A 477 -34.17 9.03 -10.88
CA GLY A 477 -34.23 7.59 -11.12
C GLY A 477 -32.82 7.03 -11.37
N ASN A 478 -32.67 6.15 -12.36
CA ASN A 478 -31.38 5.60 -12.79
C ASN A 478 -30.55 6.52 -13.70
N LYS A 479 -30.85 7.82 -13.68
CA LYS A 479 -30.20 8.84 -14.51
C LYS A 479 -29.81 10.07 -13.70
N ILE A 480 -28.90 10.86 -14.25
CA ILE A 480 -28.54 12.19 -13.75
C ILE A 480 -29.18 13.22 -14.68
N LYS A 481 -29.97 14.12 -14.09
CA LYS A 481 -30.59 15.26 -14.76
C LYS A 481 -29.73 16.50 -14.53
N ILE A 482 -29.36 17.16 -15.60
CA ILE A 482 -28.52 18.36 -15.58
C ILE A 482 -29.37 19.60 -15.83
N LYS A 483 -29.16 20.64 -15.03
CA LYS A 483 -29.78 21.95 -15.28
C LYS A 483 -28.72 23.04 -15.30
N GLU A 484 -28.75 23.89 -16.33
CA GLU A 484 -27.86 25.03 -16.51
C GLU A 484 -28.56 26.33 -16.05
N GLU A 485 -27.81 27.20 -15.41
CA GLU A 485 -28.21 28.55 -15.06
C GLU A 485 -28.27 29.42 -16.31
N VAL A 486 -29.46 29.91 -16.66
CA VAL A 486 -29.71 30.80 -17.79
C VAL A 486 -30.26 32.12 -17.28
N THR A 487 -29.69 33.21 -17.78
CA THR A 487 -30.15 34.57 -17.48
C THR A 487 -31.12 35.03 -18.57
N GLU A 488 -32.39 35.25 -18.21
CA GLU A 488 -33.41 35.74 -19.13
C GLU A 488 -33.87 37.16 -18.75
N VAL A 489 -34.09 38.00 -19.76
CA VAL A 489 -34.68 39.33 -19.58
C VAL A 489 -36.20 39.15 -19.62
N VAL A 490 -36.87 39.39 -18.49
CA VAL A 490 -38.31 39.22 -18.35
C VAL A 490 -38.99 40.58 -18.26
N ASP A 491 -40.05 40.78 -19.04
CA ASP A 491 -40.87 41.99 -18.98
C ASP A 491 -41.64 42.05 -17.67
N VAL A 492 -41.52 43.16 -16.94
CA VAL A 492 -42.22 43.38 -15.66
C VAL A 492 -43.27 44.46 -15.83
N THR A 493 -44.49 44.19 -15.36
CA THR A 493 -45.58 45.17 -15.42
C THR A 493 -45.25 46.34 -14.47
N PRO A 494 -45.17 47.60 -14.96
CA PRO A 494 -44.77 48.75 -14.13
C PRO A 494 -45.71 48.93 -12.93
N HIS A 495 -45.17 48.96 -11.72
CA HIS A 495 -45.91 49.42 -10.55
C HIS A 495 -45.88 50.96 -10.50
N PHE A 496 -47.04 51.60 -10.34
CA PHE A 496 -47.19 53.05 -10.29
C PHE A 496 -46.35 53.68 -9.16
N GLY A 497 -45.20 54.25 -9.52
CA GLY A 497 -44.33 55.00 -8.61
C GLY A 497 -42.87 55.03 -9.07
N ASN A 498 -42.52 56.03 -9.90
CA ASN A 498 -41.17 56.51 -10.25
C ASN A 498 -40.04 55.55 -10.68
N ASP A 499 -40.21 54.23 -10.74
CA ASP A 499 -39.23 53.32 -11.34
C ASP A 499 -39.66 52.91 -12.76
N PHE A 500 -38.97 53.45 -13.77
CA PHE A 500 -39.17 53.18 -15.20
C PHE A 500 -38.37 51.96 -15.69
N GLN A 501 -38.27 50.89 -14.91
CA GLN A 501 -37.67 49.64 -15.41
C GLN A 501 -38.78 48.70 -15.92
N THR A 502 -38.87 48.53 -17.25
CA THR A 502 -39.82 47.63 -17.92
C THR A 502 -39.32 46.19 -18.03
N THR A 503 -38.07 45.94 -17.69
CA THR A 503 -37.40 44.64 -17.81
C THR A 503 -36.60 44.32 -16.55
N ARG A 504 -36.70 43.09 -16.04
CA ARG A 504 -35.85 42.58 -14.96
C ARG A 504 -35.07 41.37 -15.47
N VAL A 505 -33.81 41.30 -15.06
CA VAL A 505 -32.97 40.12 -15.26
C VAL A 505 -33.36 39.06 -14.23
N GLU A 506 -33.84 37.91 -14.68
CA GLU A 506 -34.17 36.77 -13.82
C GLU A 506 -33.25 35.58 -14.18
N THR A 507 -32.66 34.98 -13.15
CA THR A 507 -31.91 33.73 -13.26
C THR A 507 -32.87 32.56 -13.19
N ARG A 508 -32.84 31.65 -14.18
CA ARG A 508 -33.64 30.42 -14.19
C ARG A 508 -32.78 29.21 -14.55
N TYR A 509 -33.15 28.04 -14.04
CA TYR A 509 -32.48 26.79 -14.37
C TYR A 509 -33.19 26.06 -15.52
N LYS A 510 -32.53 25.95 -16.67
CA LYS A 510 -33.03 25.22 -17.84
C LYS A 510 -32.49 23.80 -17.83
N THR A 511 -33.36 22.80 -18.10
CA THR A 511 -32.90 21.41 -18.22
C THR A 511 -32.06 21.25 -19.49
N VAL A 512 -30.83 20.78 -19.35
CA VAL A 512 -29.89 20.49 -20.45
C VAL A 512 -30.16 19.11 -21.02
N GLY A 513 -30.29 18.11 -20.15
CA GLY A 513 -30.50 16.72 -20.55
C GLY A 513 -30.67 15.79 -19.38
N THR A 514 -30.86 14.50 -19.68
CA THR A 514 -30.94 13.42 -18.69
C THR A 514 -30.13 12.23 -19.20
N TYR A 515 -29.19 11.78 -18.39
CA TYR A 515 -28.04 10.98 -18.82
C TYR A 515 -27.85 9.77 -17.92
N ASP A 516 -27.26 8.70 -18.43
CA ASP A 516 -26.91 7.53 -17.59
C ASP A 516 -25.71 7.86 -16.69
N TYR A 517 -25.59 7.20 -15.53
CA TYR A 517 -24.55 7.52 -14.53
C TYR A 517 -23.13 7.42 -15.10
N TYR A 518 -22.88 6.38 -15.89
CA TYR A 518 -21.57 6.10 -16.48
C TYR A 518 -21.39 6.70 -17.87
N GLN A 519 -22.32 7.55 -18.30
CA GLN A 519 -22.24 8.16 -19.62
C GLN A 519 -20.99 9.05 -19.69
N PRO A 520 -20.13 8.86 -20.71
CA PRO A 520 -19.01 9.76 -20.97
C PRO A 520 -19.54 11.13 -21.40
N ILE A 521 -19.01 12.18 -20.80
CA ILE A 521 -19.32 13.57 -21.15
C ILE A 521 -18.05 14.40 -21.21
N SER A 522 -18.14 15.49 -21.96
CA SER A 522 -17.06 16.42 -22.24
C SER A 522 -17.40 17.81 -21.71
N LEU A 523 -16.39 18.63 -21.40
CA LEU A 523 -16.56 20.00 -20.91
C LEU A 523 -16.10 21.01 -21.96
N ASN A 524 -16.82 22.13 -22.10
CA ASN A 524 -16.60 23.15 -23.15
C ASN A 524 -15.28 23.92 -22.98
N ASP A 525 -14.85 24.17 -21.73
CA ASP A 525 -13.65 24.95 -21.38
C ASP A 525 -12.44 24.09 -20.98
N TYR A 526 -12.29 22.89 -21.57
CA TYR A 526 -11.08 22.09 -21.36
C TYR A 526 -9.85 22.80 -21.94
N LYS A 527 -8.97 23.33 -21.08
CA LYS A 527 -7.65 23.83 -21.51
C LYS A 527 -6.58 22.79 -21.23
N GLU A 528 -5.83 22.49 -22.28
CA GLU A 528 -4.78 21.46 -22.26
C GLU A 528 -3.66 21.70 -21.22
N GLY A 529 -3.56 22.93 -20.68
CA GLY A 529 -2.63 23.34 -19.62
C GLY A 529 -3.17 23.30 -18.20
N ASP A 530 -4.47 23.05 -17.98
CA ASP A 530 -5.07 23.00 -16.63
C ASP A 530 -4.83 21.64 -15.93
N PHE A 531 -4.23 20.68 -16.64
CA PHE A 531 -3.95 19.32 -16.17
C PHE A 531 -2.47 18.97 -16.30
N ALA A 532 -1.95 18.22 -15.34
CA ALA A 532 -0.62 17.58 -15.47
C ALA A 532 -0.63 16.40 -16.46
N ILE A 533 -1.81 15.86 -16.84
CA ILE A 533 -2.00 14.64 -17.64
C ILE A 533 -3.22 14.81 -18.55
N LYS A 534 -3.15 14.36 -19.82
CA LYS A 534 -4.32 14.38 -20.72
C LYS A 534 -5.32 13.28 -20.35
N VAL A 535 -6.55 13.69 -20.10
CA VAL A 535 -7.77 12.88 -20.12
C VAL A 535 -8.05 12.42 -21.57
N PRO A 536 -8.65 11.25 -21.84
CA PRO A 536 -9.02 10.84 -23.19
C PRO A 536 -9.83 11.93 -23.89
N GLN A 537 -9.43 12.27 -25.11
CA GLN A 537 -9.99 13.41 -25.83
C GLN A 537 -10.84 12.95 -27.01
N ILE A 538 -11.94 13.65 -27.27
CA ILE A 538 -12.69 13.55 -28.52
C ILE A 538 -12.58 14.86 -29.29
N ALA A 539 -12.57 14.78 -30.62
CA ALA A 539 -12.71 15.93 -31.51
C ALA A 539 -14.20 16.30 -31.57
N LEU A 540 -14.52 17.59 -31.43
CA LEU A 540 -15.90 18.04 -31.26
C LEU A 540 -16.55 18.67 -32.49
N ASP A 541 -15.84 18.86 -33.60
CA ASP A 541 -16.44 19.25 -34.88
C ASP A 541 -15.47 19.05 -36.06
N GLU A 542 -15.99 18.70 -37.25
CA GLU A 542 -15.21 18.64 -38.52
C GLU A 542 -14.76 20.03 -39.02
N GLN A 543 -15.28 21.13 -38.44
CA GLN A 543 -15.02 22.49 -38.92
C GLN A 543 -13.93 23.28 -38.17
N ASP A 544 -13.47 22.81 -37.00
CA ASP A 544 -12.45 23.51 -36.21
C ASP A 544 -11.39 22.51 -35.72
N ASP A 545 -10.31 22.40 -36.50
CA ASP A 545 -9.29 21.35 -36.54
C ASP A 545 -8.46 21.17 -35.23
N ASN A 546 -8.83 21.83 -34.13
CA ASN A 546 -8.06 21.88 -32.88
C ASN A 546 -8.87 21.77 -31.57
N SER A 547 -10.19 21.59 -31.59
CA SER A 547 -11.00 21.50 -30.35
C SER A 547 -11.08 20.05 -29.81
N LYS A 548 -10.05 19.64 -29.05
CA LYS A 548 -10.03 18.34 -28.34
C LYS A 548 -10.50 18.49 -26.90
N SER A 549 -11.53 17.76 -26.48
CA SER A 549 -12.03 17.83 -25.10
C SER A 549 -12.10 16.48 -24.38
N ALA A 550 -11.82 16.54 -23.08
CA ALA A 550 -11.72 15.43 -22.14
C ALA A 550 -13.05 14.70 -21.90
N LEU A 551 -13.05 13.36 -21.92
CA LEU A 551 -14.18 12.53 -21.50
C LEU A 551 -14.10 12.15 -20.02
N LEU A 552 -15.17 12.44 -19.28
CA LEU A 552 -15.35 12.12 -17.87
C LEU A 552 -16.69 11.37 -17.69
N PRO A 553 -16.79 10.41 -16.77
CA PRO A 553 -18.08 9.81 -16.45
C PRO A 553 -18.92 10.78 -15.64
N LEU A 554 -20.19 10.91 -16.00
CA LEU A 554 -21.09 11.90 -15.42
C LEU A 554 -21.27 11.78 -13.90
N PHE A 555 -21.29 10.56 -13.37
CA PHE A 555 -21.38 10.35 -11.91
C PHE A 555 -20.24 11.03 -11.14
N PHE A 556 -19.07 11.14 -11.75
CA PHE A 556 -17.92 11.76 -11.13
C PHE A 556 -18.08 13.28 -11.10
N LEU A 557 -18.64 13.89 -12.16
CA LEU A 557 -19.01 15.32 -12.12
C LEU A 557 -20.09 15.60 -11.08
N LYS A 558 -21.06 14.70 -10.91
CA LYS A 558 -22.03 14.81 -9.82
C LYS A 558 -21.37 14.80 -8.44
N TYR A 559 -20.38 13.93 -8.22
CA TYR A 559 -19.59 13.94 -6.97
C TYR A 559 -18.91 15.28 -6.72
N ILE A 560 -18.38 15.89 -7.78
CA ILE A 560 -17.71 17.18 -7.73
C ILE A 560 -18.70 18.29 -7.39
N ASP A 561 -19.86 18.31 -8.05
CA ASP A 561 -20.96 19.25 -7.80
C ASP A 561 -21.44 19.20 -6.33
N ASP A 562 -21.70 17.98 -5.81
CA ASP A 562 -22.26 17.83 -4.47
C ASP A 562 -21.21 18.06 -3.35
N TYR A 563 -19.92 17.75 -3.59
CA TYR A 563 -18.92 17.61 -2.51
C TYR A 563 -17.52 18.18 -2.79
N GLY A 564 -17.24 18.70 -3.99
CA GLY A 564 -15.90 19.16 -4.38
C GLY A 564 -15.61 20.63 -4.06
N ASP A 565 -14.39 20.92 -3.58
CA ASP A 565 -13.73 22.23 -3.75
C ASP A 565 -12.80 22.16 -4.97
N SER A 566 -12.64 23.22 -5.78
CA SER A 566 -11.95 23.12 -7.09
C SER A 566 -10.46 22.71 -7.05
N GLU A 567 -9.75 22.90 -5.92
CA GLU A 567 -8.40 22.34 -5.72
C GLU A 567 -8.42 20.80 -5.66
N ASP A 568 -9.55 20.22 -5.27
CA ASP A 568 -9.81 18.78 -5.15
C ASP A 568 -10.39 18.16 -6.42
N LEU A 569 -11.07 18.95 -7.26
CA LEU A 569 -11.53 18.55 -8.60
C LEU A 569 -10.36 18.14 -9.49
N TRP A 570 -9.46 19.08 -9.74
CA TRP A 570 -8.39 18.89 -10.72
C TRP A 570 -7.24 18.02 -10.18
N THR A 571 -6.96 18.09 -8.88
CA THR A 571 -6.01 17.19 -8.20
C THR A 571 -6.58 15.78 -8.05
N GLY A 572 -7.89 15.65 -7.78
CA GLY A 572 -8.58 14.37 -7.63
C GLY A 572 -8.73 13.60 -8.94
N ILE A 573 -9.07 14.31 -10.02
CA ILE A 573 -9.04 13.82 -11.41
C ILE A 573 -7.61 13.42 -11.78
N GLY A 574 -6.63 14.32 -11.63
CA GLY A 574 -5.23 14.04 -11.99
C GLY A 574 -4.66 12.78 -11.32
N ILE A 575 -4.91 12.58 -10.01
CA ILE A 575 -4.43 11.40 -9.27
C ILE A 575 -5.20 10.12 -9.66
N ALA A 576 -6.52 10.19 -9.90
CA ALA A 576 -7.30 9.03 -10.34
C ALA A 576 -6.91 8.59 -11.76
N PHE A 577 -6.62 9.56 -12.64
CA PHE A 577 -6.08 9.33 -13.98
C PHE A 577 -4.65 8.81 -13.96
N ASP A 578 -3.77 9.34 -13.10
CA ASP A 578 -2.43 8.80 -12.87
C ASP A 578 -2.51 7.31 -12.53
N VAL A 579 -3.39 6.94 -11.61
CA VAL A 579 -3.60 5.56 -11.19
C VAL A 579 -4.20 4.71 -12.33
N ALA A 580 -5.23 5.18 -13.03
CA ALA A 580 -5.91 4.44 -14.10
C ALA A 580 -5.08 4.28 -15.40
N LEU A 581 -4.34 5.31 -15.82
CA LEU A 581 -3.41 5.28 -16.97
C LEU A 581 -2.16 4.45 -16.65
N THR A 582 -1.71 4.49 -15.39
CA THR A 582 -0.73 3.55 -14.83
C THR A 582 -1.25 2.12 -14.99
N PHE A 583 -2.48 1.79 -14.61
CA PHE A 583 -2.98 0.41 -14.71
C PHE A 583 -3.24 -0.12 -16.13
N THR A 584 -3.45 0.74 -17.14
CA THR A 584 -3.84 0.32 -18.50
C THR A 584 -2.73 0.33 -19.54
N GLY A 585 -1.65 1.08 -19.33
CA GLY A 585 -0.52 1.11 -20.26
C GLY A 585 -0.81 1.75 -21.63
N ILE A 586 -1.95 2.42 -21.80
CA ILE A 586 -2.38 3.13 -23.01
C ILE A 586 -2.51 4.62 -22.67
N GLY A 587 -1.49 5.41 -23.02
CA GLY A 587 -1.49 6.86 -22.88
C GLY A 587 -0.59 7.49 -23.95
N ASN A 588 -1.08 8.54 -24.60
CA ASN A 588 -0.46 9.24 -25.73
C ASN A 588 0.97 9.72 -25.41
N LEU A 589 1.96 9.24 -26.19
CA LEU A 589 3.40 9.41 -25.94
C LEU A 589 3.91 10.85 -26.03
N SER A 590 3.21 11.73 -26.74
CA SER A 590 3.64 13.14 -26.89
C SER A 590 3.70 13.89 -25.56
N LYS A 591 2.95 13.43 -24.54
CA LYS A 591 2.76 14.09 -23.24
C LYS A 591 3.65 13.56 -22.10
N LEU A 592 4.21 12.36 -22.22
CA LEU A 592 5.30 11.90 -21.33
C LEU A 592 6.56 12.80 -21.47
N ARG A 593 6.67 13.49 -22.62
CA ARG A 593 7.70 14.49 -22.94
C ARG A 593 7.62 15.75 -22.06
N HIS A 594 6.47 16.11 -21.50
CA HIS A 594 6.32 17.24 -20.57
C HIS A 594 6.59 16.86 -19.10
N LEU A 595 6.29 15.62 -18.69
CA LEU A 595 6.71 15.08 -17.38
C LEU A 595 8.24 15.02 -17.24
N ARG A 596 8.99 14.93 -18.36
CA ARG A 596 10.44 15.19 -18.39
C ARG A 596 10.77 16.55 -17.74
N HIS A 597 10.08 17.63 -18.09
CA HIS A 597 10.37 18.97 -17.57
C HIS A 597 9.94 19.20 -16.11
N VAL A 598 8.99 18.40 -15.60
CA VAL A 598 8.42 18.54 -14.24
C VAL A 598 9.10 17.61 -13.22
N THR A 599 9.60 16.46 -13.66
CA THR A 599 10.38 15.55 -12.82
C THR A 599 11.75 16.14 -12.47
N LYS A 600 12.29 15.78 -11.29
CA LYS A 600 13.62 16.25 -10.87
C LYS A 600 14.72 15.92 -11.91
N LEU A 601 14.52 14.87 -12.71
CA LEU A 601 15.41 14.42 -13.78
C LEU A 601 15.48 15.36 -15.00
N GLY A 602 14.38 15.91 -15.54
CA GLY A 602 14.51 16.84 -16.68
C GLY A 602 14.76 18.30 -16.28
N ARG A 603 14.82 18.62 -14.98
CA ARG A 603 15.50 19.85 -14.50
C ARG A 603 17.02 19.82 -14.75
N LEU A 604 17.64 18.67 -15.03
CA LEU A 604 19.05 18.59 -15.45
C LEU A 604 19.31 19.18 -16.84
N ARG A 605 18.30 19.23 -17.71
CA ARG A 605 18.42 19.79 -19.06
C ARG A 605 18.73 21.30 -19.04
N PHE A 606 18.47 21.98 -17.92
CA PHE A 606 18.81 23.39 -17.70
C PHE A 606 20.29 23.62 -17.33
N PHE A 607 21.05 22.57 -17.02
CA PHE A 607 22.50 22.66 -16.79
C PHE A 607 23.28 22.34 -18.08
N GLY A 608 23.08 23.17 -19.11
CA GLY A 608 23.99 23.41 -20.24
C GLY A 608 24.53 22.23 -21.07
N GLN A 609 24.24 22.26 -22.38
CA GLN A 609 25.03 21.53 -23.39
C GLN A 609 26.47 22.04 -23.37
N GLY A 610 27.38 21.25 -22.79
CA GLY A 610 28.82 21.46 -22.84
C GLY A 610 29.42 21.94 -21.52
N ALA A 611 29.92 20.99 -20.71
CA ALA A 611 31.05 21.12 -19.76
C ALA A 611 30.91 20.32 -18.45
N LEU A 612 30.34 19.09 -18.44
CA LEU A 612 30.48 18.19 -17.29
C LEU A 612 31.17 16.88 -17.70
N PRO A 613 32.38 16.58 -17.18
CA PRO A 613 33.06 15.29 -17.31
C PRO A 613 32.19 14.13 -16.78
N ALA A 614 32.44 12.90 -17.26
CA ALA A 614 31.66 11.71 -16.91
C ALA A 614 31.46 11.51 -15.39
N ALA A 615 32.45 11.87 -14.57
CA ALA A 615 32.38 11.81 -13.11
C ALA A 615 31.37 12.80 -12.49
N GLU A 616 31.19 13.99 -13.08
CA GLU A 616 30.27 15.03 -12.57
C GLU A 616 28.81 14.77 -13.01
N ARG A 617 28.62 14.07 -14.14
CA ARG A 617 27.30 13.55 -14.56
C ARG A 617 26.79 12.47 -13.60
N ILE A 618 27.69 11.63 -13.09
CA ILE A 618 27.40 10.60 -12.08
C ILE A 618 27.04 11.28 -10.74
N LEU A 619 27.80 12.28 -10.31
CA LEU A 619 27.52 13.07 -9.09
C LEU A 619 26.19 13.84 -9.14
N ALA A 620 25.79 14.36 -10.31
CA ALA A 620 24.50 15.01 -10.50
C ALA A 620 23.32 14.02 -10.42
N LEU A 621 23.48 12.80 -10.94
CA LEU A 621 22.53 11.69 -10.74
C LEU A 621 22.48 11.23 -9.27
N GLU A 622 23.62 11.14 -8.59
CA GLU A 622 23.72 10.81 -7.16
C GLU A 622 23.06 11.87 -6.25
N ALA A 623 23.16 13.14 -6.62
CA ALA A 623 22.49 14.25 -5.95
C ALA A 623 20.96 14.25 -6.18
N LEU A 624 20.49 13.68 -7.30
CA LEU A 624 19.09 13.52 -7.64
C LEU A 624 18.41 12.35 -6.94
N THR A 625 19.14 11.25 -6.73
CA THR A 625 18.65 10.07 -5.98
C THR A 625 18.83 10.20 -4.49
N GLY A 626 19.52 11.25 -4.02
CA GLY A 626 19.63 11.60 -2.61
C GLY A 626 20.05 10.41 -1.76
N VAL A 627 21.29 9.92 -1.99
CA VAL A 627 22.17 9.07 -1.14
C VAL A 627 22.93 8.08 -2.04
N ALA A 628 24.27 8.17 -1.97
CA ALA A 628 25.26 7.39 -2.72
C ALA A 628 25.25 5.86 -2.43
N GLY A 629 24.22 5.17 -2.89
CA GLY A 629 24.23 3.70 -2.95
C GLY A 629 22.90 3.09 -3.41
N LEU A 630 22.06 3.87 -4.10
CA LEU A 630 20.65 3.51 -4.28
C LEU A 630 20.35 2.70 -5.54
N ILE A 631 21.23 2.71 -6.53
CA ILE A 631 21.07 1.90 -7.73
C ILE A 631 22.50 1.67 -8.19
N GLU A 632 22.97 0.42 -8.23
CA GLU A 632 23.79 0.09 -9.39
C GLU A 632 22.79 0.09 -10.56
N LEU A 633 22.44 1.30 -11.03
CA LEU A 633 22.35 1.51 -12.44
C LEU A 633 23.76 1.12 -12.84
N THR A 634 23.94 -0.04 -13.47
CA THR A 634 25.23 -0.31 -14.10
C THR A 634 25.58 0.95 -14.89
N ALA A 635 26.87 1.30 -14.98
CA ALA A 635 27.28 2.48 -15.74
C ALA A 635 26.58 2.53 -17.12
N SER A 636 26.23 1.36 -17.65
CA SER A 636 25.40 1.05 -18.80
C SER A 636 23.91 1.49 -18.70
N VAL A 637 23.15 1.24 -17.64
CA VAL A 637 21.76 1.77 -17.52
C VAL A 637 21.76 3.25 -17.13
N ALA A 638 22.75 3.72 -16.36
CA ALA A 638 22.93 5.15 -16.11
C ALA A 638 23.31 5.89 -17.40
N SER A 639 24.17 5.29 -18.23
CA SER A 639 24.48 5.74 -19.58
C SER A 639 23.25 5.70 -20.45
N LEU A 640 22.44 4.64 -20.41
CA LEU A 640 21.23 4.52 -21.20
C LEU A 640 20.20 5.60 -20.82
N VAL A 641 19.95 5.79 -19.53
CA VAL A 641 19.10 6.87 -19.00
C VAL A 641 19.69 8.21 -19.38
N LEU A 642 20.99 8.44 -19.21
CA LEU A 642 21.60 9.72 -19.52
C LEU A 642 21.54 10.02 -21.03
N GLN A 643 21.91 9.08 -21.88
CA GLN A 643 21.97 9.16 -23.34
C GLN A 643 20.56 9.29 -23.95
N TYR A 644 19.59 8.54 -23.43
CA TYR A 644 18.17 8.71 -23.75
C TYR A 644 17.62 10.07 -23.28
N TYR A 645 18.01 10.55 -22.09
CA TYR A 645 17.57 11.85 -21.56
C TYR A 645 18.36 13.06 -22.10
N THR A 646 19.56 12.89 -22.66
CA THR A 646 20.37 13.97 -23.28
C THR A 646 20.10 14.07 -24.77
N ASP A 647 20.13 12.94 -25.48
CA ASP A 647 20.11 12.89 -26.94
C ASP A 647 18.77 12.38 -27.49
N GLY A 648 17.86 11.89 -26.63
CA GLY A 648 16.59 11.30 -27.05
C GLY A 648 16.80 10.01 -27.83
N CYS A 649 15.83 9.65 -28.65
CA CYS A 649 15.97 8.55 -29.60
C CYS A 649 16.75 8.90 -30.88
N LYS A 650 17.44 10.05 -30.90
CA LYS A 650 18.24 10.49 -32.06
C LYS A 650 19.42 9.56 -32.38
N VAL A 651 19.87 8.75 -31.42
CA VAL A 651 20.95 7.77 -31.62
C VAL A 651 20.46 6.54 -32.40
N TYR A 652 19.19 6.18 -32.24
CA TYR A 652 18.60 4.98 -32.85
C TYR A 652 17.76 5.28 -34.11
N MET A 653 17.68 6.55 -34.51
CA MET A 653 17.02 6.97 -35.75
C MET A 653 18.12 7.50 -36.66
N GLY A 654 18.59 6.67 -37.58
CA GLY A 654 19.74 6.90 -38.46
C GLY A 654 19.93 8.36 -38.86
N GLY A 655 21.02 8.96 -38.38
CA GLY A 655 21.41 10.31 -38.74
C GLY A 655 21.90 10.40 -40.19
N PRO A 656 22.10 11.64 -40.72
CA PRO A 656 22.35 11.95 -42.13
C PRO A 656 23.60 11.31 -42.78
N ASP A 657 24.40 10.55 -42.03
CA ASP A 657 25.55 9.81 -42.55
C ASP A 657 25.20 8.39 -43.08
N SER A 658 23.93 7.95 -42.97
CA SER A 658 23.48 6.61 -43.39
C SER A 658 23.23 6.44 -44.90
N GLY A 659 23.28 7.51 -45.70
CA GLY A 659 23.11 7.45 -47.15
C GLY A 659 21.69 7.10 -47.65
N ASP A 660 20.70 7.06 -46.75
CA ASP A 660 19.29 6.84 -47.08
C ASP A 660 18.60 8.19 -47.40
N PRO A 661 17.97 8.37 -48.58
CA PRO A 661 17.33 9.63 -48.98
C PRO A 661 15.97 9.88 -48.32
N THR A 662 15.53 9.03 -47.40
CA THR A 662 14.27 9.21 -46.66
C THR A 662 14.45 10.27 -45.56
N PRO A 663 13.57 11.30 -45.43
CA PRO A 663 13.72 12.33 -44.41
C PRO A 663 13.76 11.71 -43.01
N GLY A 664 14.90 11.85 -42.33
CA GLY A 664 15.01 11.46 -40.94
C GLY A 664 14.05 12.28 -40.09
N VAL A 665 13.42 11.66 -39.11
CA VAL A 665 12.45 12.26 -38.16
C VAL A 665 12.96 13.58 -37.51
N LEU A 666 14.26 13.84 -37.57
CA LEU A 666 14.88 15.10 -37.14
C LEU A 666 14.44 16.35 -37.94
N ASP A 667 14.09 16.24 -39.21
CA ASP A 667 13.67 17.41 -40.01
C ASP A 667 12.28 17.93 -39.63
N VAL A 668 11.51 17.14 -38.87
CA VAL A 668 10.19 17.52 -38.32
C VAL A 668 10.32 18.10 -36.89
N ILE A 669 11.49 18.03 -36.26
CA ILE A 669 11.69 18.29 -34.82
C ILE A 669 12.55 19.55 -34.53
N ASN A 670 12.87 20.39 -35.52
CA ASN A 670 13.53 21.66 -35.22
C ASN A 670 12.55 22.73 -34.74
N ASP A 671 12.79 23.18 -33.51
CA ASP A 671 12.10 24.18 -32.69
C ASP A 671 11.62 25.43 -33.48
N ALA A 672 10.29 25.53 -33.72
CA ALA A 672 9.56 26.81 -33.89
C ALA A 672 8.04 26.67 -34.10
N ASN A 673 7.50 25.49 -34.44
CA ASN A 673 6.07 25.33 -34.75
C ASN A 673 5.38 24.33 -33.82
N GLU A 674 4.67 24.81 -32.80
CA GLU A 674 3.83 24.03 -31.87
C GLU A 674 2.54 23.46 -32.52
N SER A 675 2.39 23.52 -33.85
CA SER A 675 1.14 23.20 -34.55
C SER A 675 1.27 22.13 -35.65
N ALA A 676 2.43 21.52 -35.85
CA ALA A 676 2.58 20.53 -36.93
C ALA A 676 2.26 19.11 -36.42
N ALA A 677 1.19 18.52 -36.97
CA ALA A 677 0.86 17.11 -36.84
C ALA A 677 2.08 16.24 -37.21
N ILE A 678 2.33 15.21 -36.40
CA ILE A 678 3.35 14.19 -36.66
C ILE A 678 2.86 13.38 -37.88
N PRO A 679 3.64 13.21 -38.95
CA PRO A 679 3.21 12.37 -40.06
C PRO A 679 3.08 10.90 -39.61
N ASP A 680 1.98 10.26 -39.99
CA ASP A 680 1.69 8.85 -39.75
C ASP A 680 2.76 7.92 -40.33
N GLN A 681 3.61 7.38 -39.47
CA GLN A 681 4.48 6.23 -39.79
C GLN A 681 4.36 5.16 -38.68
N PRO A 682 3.29 4.34 -38.69
CA PRO A 682 3.09 3.27 -37.71
C PRO A 682 4.04 2.07 -37.86
N SER A 683 4.90 2.03 -38.88
CA SER A 683 5.73 0.86 -39.23
C SER A 683 7.24 0.98 -38.94
N ASN A 684 7.72 2.07 -38.34
CA ASN A 684 9.16 2.21 -38.03
C ASN A 684 9.51 1.43 -36.74
N PRO A 685 10.32 0.35 -36.81
CA PRO A 685 10.69 -0.46 -35.63
C PRO A 685 11.44 0.33 -34.57
N ASP A 686 12.28 1.29 -34.97
CA ASP A 686 13.10 2.09 -34.05
C ASP A 686 12.22 3.04 -33.23
N TYR A 687 11.12 3.54 -33.82
CA TYR A 687 10.13 4.34 -33.11
C TYR A 687 9.36 3.52 -32.06
N GLN A 688 8.96 2.28 -32.40
CA GLN A 688 8.28 1.38 -31.46
C GLN A 688 9.21 0.94 -30.33
N PHE A 689 10.47 0.62 -30.64
CA PHE A 689 11.49 0.30 -29.65
C PHE A 689 11.66 1.45 -28.64
N CYS A 690 11.83 2.67 -29.15
CA CYS A 690 11.95 3.88 -28.35
C CYS A 690 10.74 4.14 -27.45
N LYS A 691 9.54 3.91 -27.98
CA LYS A 691 8.28 4.03 -27.24
C LYS A 691 8.22 3.06 -26.06
N ASN A 692 8.62 1.82 -26.29
CA ASN A 692 8.63 0.81 -25.23
C ASN A 692 9.76 1.05 -24.22
N LEU A 693 10.89 1.63 -24.64
CA LEU A 693 12.01 1.98 -23.76
C LEU A 693 11.59 3.06 -22.75
N ASP A 694 10.85 4.07 -23.23
CA ASP A 694 10.28 5.11 -22.38
C ASP A 694 9.31 4.54 -21.34
N GLN A 695 8.42 3.66 -21.80
CA GLN A 695 7.45 2.98 -20.93
C GLN A 695 8.18 2.15 -19.87
N TRP A 696 9.24 1.43 -20.24
CA TRP A 696 10.07 0.66 -19.30
C TRP A 696 10.75 1.55 -18.26
N LEU A 697 11.39 2.65 -18.68
CA LEU A 697 12.07 3.59 -17.78
C LEU A 697 11.11 4.23 -16.77
N PHE A 698 9.90 4.59 -17.20
CA PHE A 698 8.85 5.10 -16.32
C PHE A 698 8.47 4.10 -15.22
N TRP A 699 8.24 2.84 -15.59
CA TRP A 699 7.89 1.81 -14.62
C TRP A 699 9.00 1.51 -13.63
N VAL A 700 10.25 1.50 -14.10
CA VAL A 700 11.43 1.34 -13.23
C VAL A 700 11.52 2.48 -12.23
N GLN A 701 11.23 3.71 -12.67
CA GLN A 701 11.20 4.88 -11.81
C GLN A 701 10.06 4.80 -10.77
N LEU A 702 8.86 4.37 -11.15
CA LEU A 702 7.74 4.21 -10.23
C LEU A 702 8.00 3.11 -9.20
N ALA A 703 8.54 1.97 -9.63
CA ALA A 703 8.96 0.87 -8.76
C ALA A 703 10.08 1.30 -7.78
N SER A 704 10.96 2.22 -8.20
CA SER A 704 11.97 2.83 -7.31
C SER A 704 11.36 3.81 -6.29
N ALA A 705 10.23 4.43 -6.63
CA ALA A 705 9.48 5.35 -5.79
C ALA A 705 8.62 4.62 -4.74
N GLY A 706 8.20 3.38 -4.98
CA GLY A 706 7.54 2.47 -4.04
C GLY A 706 7.47 1.05 -4.63
N THR A 707 7.86 0.04 -3.86
CA THR A 707 7.80 -1.36 -4.29
C THR A 707 6.41 -1.91 -3.96
N ASP A 708 5.42 -1.63 -4.78
CA ASP A 708 4.16 -2.38 -4.77
C ASP A 708 4.19 -3.49 -5.84
N ILE A 709 3.33 -4.49 -5.68
CA ILE A 709 3.23 -5.64 -6.60
C ILE A 709 2.84 -5.18 -8.02
N VAL A 710 2.17 -4.04 -8.14
CA VAL A 710 1.69 -3.48 -9.40
C VAL A 710 2.85 -2.92 -10.23
N SER A 711 3.71 -2.10 -9.62
CA SER A 711 4.87 -1.53 -10.30
C SER A 711 5.87 -2.62 -10.72
N SER A 712 6.01 -3.72 -9.96
CA SER A 712 6.84 -4.86 -10.37
C SER A 712 6.32 -5.58 -11.61
N LEU A 713 4.99 -5.78 -11.68
CA LEU A 713 4.32 -6.38 -12.83
C LEU A 713 4.44 -5.51 -14.08
N MET A 714 4.34 -4.18 -13.92
CA MET A 714 4.41 -3.26 -15.05
C MET A 714 5.83 -3.06 -15.57
N VAL A 715 6.84 -3.02 -14.70
CA VAL A 715 8.26 -3.09 -15.11
C VAL A 715 8.50 -4.36 -15.93
N ARG A 716 8.01 -5.50 -15.46
CA ARG A 716 8.14 -6.79 -16.15
C ARG A 716 7.46 -6.79 -17.52
N ARG A 717 6.24 -6.28 -17.60
CA ARG A 717 5.45 -6.22 -18.85
C ARG A 717 6.12 -5.29 -19.87
N ALA A 718 6.57 -4.12 -19.43
CA ALA A 718 7.30 -3.19 -20.30
C ALA A 718 8.64 -3.77 -20.75
N SER A 719 9.33 -4.52 -19.89
CA SER A 719 10.58 -5.21 -20.25
C SER A 719 10.37 -6.26 -21.33
N LYS A 720 9.33 -7.10 -21.18
CA LYS A 720 8.97 -8.11 -22.19
C LYS A 720 8.62 -7.48 -23.53
N LYS A 721 7.83 -6.41 -23.50
CA LYS A 721 7.42 -5.69 -24.70
C LYS A 721 8.62 -5.06 -25.42
N LEU A 722 9.58 -4.52 -24.67
CA LEU A 722 10.82 -4.01 -25.24
C LEU A 722 11.63 -5.08 -25.99
N LEU A 723 11.72 -6.29 -25.41
CA LEU A 723 12.46 -7.40 -26.01
C LEU A 723 11.74 -8.00 -27.22
N GLN A 724 10.40 -8.02 -27.19
CA GLN A 724 9.56 -8.56 -28.26
C GLN A 724 9.62 -7.71 -29.54
N ASP A 725 9.68 -6.39 -29.40
CA ASP A 725 9.67 -5.47 -30.55
C ASP A 725 11.05 -5.37 -31.24
N GLY A 726 12.05 -6.09 -30.72
CA GLY A 726 13.42 -6.08 -31.22
C GLY A 726 14.21 -4.92 -30.64
N VAL A 727 15.41 -5.24 -30.15
CA VAL A 727 16.33 -4.24 -29.62
C VAL A 727 17.35 -3.90 -30.70
N PRO A 728 17.62 -2.60 -30.99
CA PRO A 728 18.63 -2.19 -31.96
C PRO A 728 19.97 -2.89 -31.73
N LEU A 729 20.68 -3.22 -32.81
CA LEU A 729 21.95 -3.95 -32.78
C LEU A 729 23.06 -3.22 -32.00
N ASP A 730 22.94 -1.90 -31.86
CA ASP A 730 23.86 -1.03 -31.13
C ASP A 730 23.40 -0.73 -29.69
N PHE A 731 22.29 -1.33 -29.24
CA PHE A 731 21.82 -1.15 -27.87
C PHE A 731 22.78 -1.81 -26.89
N PRO A 732 23.12 -1.16 -25.75
CA PRO A 732 24.12 -1.69 -24.83
C PRO A 732 23.74 -3.08 -24.27
N ASP A 733 24.62 -4.07 -24.46
CA ASP A 733 24.44 -5.46 -24.00
C ASP A 733 24.10 -5.55 -22.51
N ASP A 734 24.73 -4.73 -21.68
CA ASP A 734 24.47 -4.69 -20.24
C ASP A 734 23.06 -4.17 -19.91
N ALA A 735 22.53 -3.24 -20.70
CA ALA A 735 21.18 -2.71 -20.52
C ALA A 735 20.15 -3.74 -20.99
N LEU A 736 20.44 -4.42 -22.10
CA LEU A 736 19.65 -5.53 -22.62
C LEU A 736 19.56 -6.67 -21.59
N ASP A 737 20.68 -7.04 -20.97
CA ASP A 737 20.72 -8.06 -19.92
C ASP A 737 19.90 -7.66 -18.68
N ILE A 738 19.88 -6.37 -18.32
CA ILE A 738 19.04 -5.87 -17.22
C ILE A 738 17.55 -5.91 -17.58
N ILE A 739 17.17 -5.45 -18.78
CA ILE A 739 15.80 -5.54 -19.27
C ILE A 739 15.34 -7.00 -19.31
N THR A 740 16.20 -7.91 -19.77
CA THR A 740 15.95 -9.36 -19.78
C THR A 740 15.77 -9.92 -18.36
N ARG A 741 16.57 -9.46 -17.40
CA ARG A 741 16.36 -9.85 -15.99
C ARG A 741 15.03 -9.33 -15.42
N TYR A 742 14.62 -8.11 -15.78
CA TYR A 742 13.30 -7.58 -15.40
C TYR A 742 12.13 -8.28 -16.09
N SER A 743 12.29 -8.76 -17.34
CA SER A 743 11.25 -9.55 -18.01
C SER A 743 11.00 -10.89 -17.31
N ASP A 744 12.03 -11.45 -16.71
CA ASP A 744 12.00 -12.82 -16.20
C ASP A 744 11.59 -12.89 -14.72
N ASP A 745 12.13 -12.02 -13.85
CA ASP A 745 11.93 -12.09 -12.39
C ASP A 745 12.02 -10.71 -11.67
N ALA A 746 11.09 -9.82 -11.98
CA ALA A 746 11.02 -8.47 -11.39
C ALA A 746 10.89 -8.47 -9.84
N ASP A 747 10.22 -9.47 -9.25
CA ASP A 747 10.06 -9.58 -7.79
C ASP A 747 11.40 -9.93 -7.11
N ALA A 748 12.18 -10.87 -7.67
CA ALA A 748 13.51 -11.18 -7.16
C ALA A 748 14.47 -10.00 -7.32
N PHE A 749 14.35 -9.24 -8.41
CA PHE A 749 15.16 -8.04 -8.62
C PHE A 749 14.80 -6.91 -7.65
N LEU A 750 13.51 -6.66 -7.38
CA LEU A 750 13.08 -5.67 -6.38
C LEU A 750 13.50 -6.09 -4.96
N LEU A 751 13.46 -7.39 -4.66
CA LEU A 751 14.03 -7.92 -3.44
C LEU A 751 15.54 -7.67 -3.40
N GLN A 752 16.26 -7.87 -4.50
CA GLN A 752 17.68 -7.51 -4.60
C GLN A 752 17.93 -6.00 -4.45
N LEU A 753 17.05 -5.14 -4.95
CA LEU A 753 17.13 -3.69 -4.73
C LEU A 753 16.92 -3.33 -3.27
N LYS A 754 15.93 -3.91 -2.60
CA LYS A 754 15.71 -3.74 -1.16
C LYS A 754 16.95 -4.21 -0.38
N LEU A 755 17.51 -5.36 -0.74
CA LEU A 755 18.73 -5.92 -0.16
C LEU A 755 19.95 -5.01 -0.40
N LYS A 756 20.18 -4.53 -1.63
CA LYS A 756 21.27 -3.60 -1.97
C LYS A 756 21.13 -2.27 -1.24
N ARG A 757 19.90 -1.74 -1.15
CA ARG A 757 19.59 -0.51 -0.39
C ARG A 757 19.83 -0.69 1.09
N ARG A 758 19.44 -1.83 1.66
CA ARG A 758 19.75 -2.20 3.05
C ARG A 758 21.25 -2.20 3.26
N VAL A 759 22.02 -2.86 2.39
CA VAL A 759 23.49 -2.90 2.47
C VAL A 759 24.09 -1.50 2.36
N ALA A 760 23.65 -0.66 1.42
CA ALA A 760 24.16 0.70 1.28
C ALA A 760 23.88 1.59 2.51
N ILE A 761 22.67 1.49 3.07
CA ILE A 761 22.31 2.21 4.31
C ILE A 761 23.16 1.68 5.46
N PHE A 762 23.29 0.36 5.57
CA PHE A 762 24.07 -0.30 6.62
C PHE A 762 25.56 0.09 6.57
N GLU A 763 26.20 -0.01 5.40
CA GLU A 763 27.60 0.35 5.15
C GLU A 763 27.87 1.84 5.36
N ARG A 764 26.88 2.71 5.16
CA ARG A 764 27.00 4.14 5.50
C ARG A 764 26.84 4.40 6.99
N ILE A 765 25.84 3.77 7.62
CA ILE A 765 25.46 4.03 9.01
C ILE A 765 26.54 3.52 9.95
N LYS A 766 27.06 2.30 9.75
CA LYS A 766 27.98 1.67 10.70
C LYS A 766 29.27 2.49 10.92
N PRO A 767 30.02 2.91 9.88
CA PRO A 767 31.17 3.80 10.05
C PRO A 767 30.80 5.18 10.62
N SER A 768 29.65 5.74 10.22
CA SER A 768 29.18 7.04 10.72
C SER A 768 28.86 6.99 12.22
N MET A 769 28.22 5.91 12.67
CA MET A 769 27.93 5.64 14.07
C MET A 769 29.22 5.46 14.88
N ILE A 770 30.15 4.63 14.41
CA ILE A 770 31.45 4.43 15.05
C ILE A 770 32.16 5.78 15.23
N ARG A 771 32.24 6.59 14.17
CA ARG A 771 32.84 7.93 14.22
C ARG A 771 32.15 8.84 15.25
N ARG A 772 30.82 8.89 15.29
CA ARG A 772 30.06 9.71 16.26
C ARG A 772 30.23 9.20 17.70
N VAL A 773 30.43 7.90 17.88
CA VAL A 773 30.65 7.26 19.18
C VAL A 773 32.08 7.44 19.71
N ASP A 774 33.07 7.41 18.82
CA ASP A 774 34.49 7.57 19.15
C ASP A 774 34.88 9.03 19.43
N GLU A 775 34.02 9.99 19.11
CA GLU A 775 34.20 11.39 19.52
C GLU A 775 34.15 11.53 21.06
N SER A 776 35.31 11.70 21.69
CA SER A 776 35.49 11.82 23.14
C SER A 776 34.63 12.91 23.83
N ASN A 777 34.13 13.89 23.07
CA ASN A 777 33.38 15.05 23.56
C ASN A 777 31.98 15.24 22.93
N GLY A 778 31.47 14.28 22.17
CA GLY A 778 30.14 14.34 21.54
C GLY A 778 28.98 13.94 22.45
N ALA A 779 27.74 14.27 22.04
CA ALA A 779 26.52 13.72 22.65
C ALA A 779 26.44 12.20 22.53
N PHE A 780 27.10 11.67 21.50
CA PHE A 780 27.15 10.28 21.13
C PHE A 780 28.39 9.56 21.68
N ALA A 781 29.25 10.24 22.45
CA ALA A 781 30.50 9.70 22.96
C ALA A 781 30.30 8.36 23.69
N LYS A 782 31.27 7.44 23.58
CA LYS A 782 31.29 6.10 24.21
C LYS A 782 30.93 6.05 25.72
N ARG A 783 31.16 7.13 26.47
CA ARG A 783 30.75 7.23 27.89
C ARG A 783 29.23 7.42 28.09
N TYR A 784 28.52 7.84 27.05
CA TYR A 784 27.08 8.12 27.02
C TYR A 784 26.32 7.17 26.09
N PHE A 785 27.02 6.32 25.34
CA PHE A 785 26.51 5.47 24.28
C PHE A 785 27.24 4.14 24.27
N ASN A 786 26.49 3.04 24.21
CA ASN A 786 27.07 1.71 24.10
C ASN A 786 26.62 1.08 22.77
N ASP A 787 27.51 0.33 22.12
CA ASP A 787 27.22 -0.33 20.85
C ASP A 787 26.36 -1.57 21.13
N THR A 788 25.04 -1.42 21.02
CA THR A 788 24.08 -2.41 21.57
C THR A 788 23.36 -3.21 20.52
N PHE A 789 23.50 -2.85 19.25
CA PHE A 789 22.90 -3.58 18.14
C PHE A 789 23.98 -4.28 17.36
N GLY A 790 23.91 -5.61 17.31
CA GLY A 790 24.69 -6.38 16.35
C GLY A 790 24.19 -6.14 14.92
N ASP A 791 24.98 -6.57 13.93
CA ASP A 791 24.70 -6.34 12.52
C ASP A 791 23.28 -6.76 12.11
N SER A 792 22.84 -7.96 12.51
CA SER A 792 21.47 -8.45 12.24
C SER A 792 20.37 -7.58 12.86
N GLN A 793 20.62 -6.98 14.03
CA GLN A 793 19.65 -6.10 14.70
C GLN A 793 19.55 -4.74 14.00
N LEU A 794 20.69 -4.21 13.54
CA LEU A 794 20.74 -3.00 12.71
C LEU A 794 20.03 -3.23 11.38
N GLU A 795 20.27 -4.36 10.71
CA GLU A 795 19.58 -4.73 9.48
C GLU A 795 18.06 -4.78 9.68
N THR A 796 17.59 -5.36 10.79
CA THR A 796 16.16 -5.43 11.12
C THR A 796 15.54 -4.03 11.27
N ILE A 797 16.23 -3.11 11.97
CA ILE A 797 15.75 -1.74 12.16
C ILE A 797 15.74 -0.98 10.83
N ILE A 798 16.76 -1.19 9.98
CA ILE A 798 16.84 -0.59 8.64
C ILE A 798 15.71 -1.09 7.74
N ASP A 799 15.45 -2.40 7.74
CA ASP A 799 14.36 -3.00 6.94
C ASP A 799 13.00 -2.41 7.34
N GLU A 800 12.73 -2.29 8.65
CA GLU A 800 11.51 -1.65 9.14
C GLU A 800 11.41 -0.18 8.72
N CYS A 801 12.51 0.57 8.79
CA CYS A 801 12.53 1.96 8.33
C CYS A 801 12.15 2.04 6.84
N LEU A 802 12.72 1.17 6.01
CA LEU A 802 12.43 1.11 4.58
C LEU A 802 10.96 0.74 4.31
N ASP A 803 10.41 -0.22 5.05
CA ASP A 803 9.03 -0.66 4.92
C ASP A 803 8.02 0.42 5.35
N LEU A 804 8.36 1.22 6.36
CA LEU A 804 7.58 2.41 6.75
C LEU A 804 7.82 3.62 5.82
N GLY A 805 8.67 3.48 4.81
CA GLY A 805 8.99 4.51 3.82
C GLY A 805 10.00 5.57 4.29
N PHE A 806 10.70 5.34 5.40
CA PHE A 806 11.80 6.18 5.87
C PHE A 806 13.09 5.87 5.12
N ARG A 807 13.38 6.73 4.14
CA ARG A 807 14.45 6.52 3.16
C ARG A 807 15.71 7.33 3.40
N ASP A 808 15.64 8.34 4.27
CA ASP A 808 16.78 9.21 4.61
C ASP A 808 17.72 8.46 5.57
N PRO A 809 18.97 8.14 5.17
CA PRO A 809 19.90 7.45 6.06
C PRO A 809 20.23 8.26 7.30
N LYS A 810 20.14 9.60 7.24
CA LYS A 810 20.35 10.43 8.42
C LYS A 810 19.25 10.19 9.45
N PHE A 811 18.00 10.05 9.02
CA PHE A 811 16.89 9.67 9.88
C PHE A 811 17.13 8.30 10.53
N VAL A 812 17.49 7.30 9.72
CA VAL A 812 17.73 5.93 10.21
C VAL A 812 18.91 5.89 11.18
N GLU A 813 20.01 6.57 10.85
CA GLU A 813 21.18 6.73 11.72
C GLU A 813 20.81 7.37 13.05
N ASP A 814 20.08 8.49 13.02
CA ASP A 814 19.71 9.22 14.24
C ASP A 814 18.74 8.41 15.11
N VAL A 815 17.79 7.66 14.51
CA VAL A 815 16.91 6.72 15.23
C VAL A 815 17.73 5.67 15.98
N ILE A 816 18.63 4.98 15.28
CA ILE A 816 19.48 3.93 15.86
C ILE A 816 20.35 4.52 16.96
N LEU A 817 20.93 5.70 16.73
CA LEU A 817 21.74 6.37 17.75
C LEU A 817 20.89 6.72 18.98
N MET A 818 19.72 7.34 18.86
CA MET A 818 18.93 7.64 20.05
C MET A 818 18.60 6.37 20.85
N ALA A 819 18.36 5.24 20.18
CA ALA A 819 18.15 3.95 20.81
C ALA A 819 19.40 3.41 21.55
N CYS A 820 20.61 3.78 21.14
CA CYS A 820 21.87 3.37 21.79
C CYS A 820 22.29 4.25 23.00
N ARG A 821 21.51 5.28 23.37
CA ARG A 821 21.82 6.18 24.50
C ARG A 821 21.88 5.42 25.82
N ALA A 822 23.02 5.43 26.53
CA ALA A 822 23.24 4.64 27.75
C ALA A 822 22.19 4.86 28.85
N LYS A 823 21.67 6.09 29.00
CA LYS A 823 20.62 6.43 29.98
C LYS A 823 19.19 6.10 29.54
N LYS A 824 18.95 5.95 28.23
CA LYS A 824 17.62 5.71 27.62
C LYS A 824 17.70 4.57 26.58
N ARG A 825 18.48 3.52 26.85
CA ARG A 825 18.80 2.45 25.89
C ARG A 825 17.53 1.74 25.42
N SER A 826 17.34 1.48 24.13
CA SER A 826 16.23 0.68 23.62
C SER A 826 16.68 -0.66 23.05
N ASN A 827 15.86 -1.70 23.16
CA ASN A 827 16.04 -2.95 22.43
C ASN A 827 15.39 -2.85 21.03
N VAL A 828 15.63 -3.84 20.15
CA VAL A 828 15.12 -3.80 18.76
C VAL A 828 13.60 -3.64 18.74
N ALA A 829 12.86 -4.45 19.50
CA ALA A 829 11.40 -4.40 19.52
C ALA A 829 10.87 -3.03 19.95
N GLU A 830 11.49 -2.41 20.96
CA GLU A 830 11.15 -1.05 21.41
C GLU A 830 11.38 -0.01 20.28
N VAL A 831 12.46 -0.14 19.51
CA VAL A 831 12.73 0.75 18.36
C VAL A 831 11.69 0.56 17.26
N LEU A 832 11.32 -0.68 16.94
CA LEU A 832 10.29 -0.96 15.93
C LEU A 832 8.93 -0.38 16.33
N ILE A 833 8.56 -0.48 17.61
CA ILE A 833 7.35 0.13 18.18
C ILE A 833 7.41 1.66 18.05
N GLN A 834 8.55 2.28 18.40
CA GLN A 834 8.74 3.73 18.29
C GLN A 834 8.63 4.22 16.84
N LEU A 835 9.22 3.50 15.88
CA LEU A 835 9.14 3.80 14.44
C LEU A 835 7.71 3.69 13.92
N ASN A 836 7.01 2.60 14.25
CA ASN A 836 5.61 2.41 13.88
C ASN A 836 4.71 3.49 14.47
N TYR A 837 4.89 3.83 15.74
CA TYR A 837 4.14 4.89 16.40
C TYR A 837 4.39 6.24 15.73
N TYR A 838 5.65 6.58 15.45
CA TYR A 838 5.98 7.83 14.76
C TYR A 838 5.30 7.92 13.39
N LYS A 839 5.35 6.85 12.59
CA LYS A 839 4.74 6.80 11.26
C LYS A 839 3.21 6.84 11.32
N LYS A 840 2.61 5.94 12.08
CA LYS A 840 1.16 5.66 12.07
C LYS A 840 0.36 6.63 12.93
N VAL A 841 0.99 7.25 13.93
CA VAL A 841 0.33 8.17 14.86
C VAL A 841 0.84 9.59 14.67
N VAL A 842 2.13 9.87 14.91
CA VAL A 842 2.64 11.25 14.95
C VAL A 842 2.58 11.93 13.58
N LEU A 843 3.04 11.25 12.53
CA LEU A 843 3.00 11.79 11.17
C LEU A 843 1.56 11.84 10.61
N ARG A 844 0.73 10.83 10.92
CA ARG A 844 -0.69 10.78 10.52
C ARG A 844 -1.50 11.92 11.15
N ASN A 845 -1.41 12.09 12.47
CA ASN A 845 -2.12 13.14 13.21
C ASN A 845 -1.50 14.53 12.96
N GLY A 846 -0.21 14.54 12.65
CA GLY A 846 0.56 15.75 12.40
C GLY A 846 0.83 16.59 13.65
N PHE A 847 0.77 16.00 14.84
CA PHE A 847 1.21 16.58 16.11
C PHE A 847 1.80 15.48 17.01
N PRO A 848 2.76 15.79 17.89
CA PRO A 848 3.44 14.80 18.74
C PRO A 848 2.59 14.38 19.94
N SER A 849 2.99 13.31 20.63
CA SER A 849 2.39 12.88 21.88
C SER A 849 2.50 13.96 22.97
N GLY A 850 1.47 14.09 23.80
CA GLY A 850 1.38 15.10 24.87
C GLY A 850 0.37 16.23 24.61
N PHE A 851 -0.12 16.35 23.38
CA PHE A 851 -1.23 17.22 23.01
C PHE A 851 -2.52 16.41 22.81
N ALA A 852 -3.66 16.97 23.22
CA ALA A 852 -4.94 16.28 23.08
C ALA A 852 -5.49 16.33 21.64
N ASN A 853 -5.11 17.35 20.86
CA ASN A 853 -5.52 17.54 19.48
C ASN A 853 -4.59 18.54 18.77
N ILE A 854 -4.79 18.70 17.46
CA ILE A 854 -4.03 19.61 16.62
C ILE A 854 -4.16 21.08 17.04
N ASN A 855 -5.29 21.50 17.60
CA ASN A 855 -5.51 22.89 18.02
C ASN A 855 -4.71 23.25 19.27
N ASP A 856 -4.63 22.34 20.25
CA ASP A 856 -3.76 22.50 21.42
C ASP A 856 -2.28 22.57 20.98
N TYR A 857 -1.89 21.75 19.99
CA TYR A 857 -0.53 21.81 19.43
C TYR A 857 -0.25 23.12 18.70
N LYS A 858 -1.17 23.60 17.85
CA LYS A 858 -1.05 24.90 17.18
C LYS A 858 -0.97 26.06 18.17
N LEU A 859 -1.83 26.06 19.19
CA LEU A 859 -1.83 27.07 20.24
C LEU A 859 -0.50 27.10 21.01
N TYR A 860 0.05 25.91 21.31
CA TYR A 860 1.38 25.80 21.89
C TYR A 860 2.47 26.35 20.94
N CYS A 861 2.46 25.96 19.66
CA CYS A 861 3.42 26.44 18.68
C CYS A 861 3.39 27.96 18.53
N ASN A 862 2.19 28.54 18.46
CA ASN A 862 1.98 29.98 18.34
C ASN A 862 2.50 30.71 19.58
N LYS A 863 2.13 30.28 20.79
CA LYS A 863 2.65 30.90 22.03
C LYS A 863 4.16 30.78 22.19
N ALA A 864 4.74 29.62 21.85
CA ALA A 864 6.18 29.44 21.90
C ALA A 864 6.89 30.34 20.89
N LYS A 865 6.36 30.42 19.65
CA LYS A 865 6.89 31.28 18.60
C LYS A 865 6.77 32.76 18.98
N ASP A 866 5.60 33.22 19.41
CA ASP A 866 5.37 34.62 19.81
C ASP A 866 6.30 35.03 20.96
N TYR A 867 6.54 34.12 21.91
CA TYR A 867 7.52 34.36 22.98
C TYR A 867 8.93 34.55 22.43
N PHE A 868 9.43 33.61 21.61
CA PHE A 868 10.80 33.69 21.12
C PHE A 868 10.98 34.84 20.12
N ASP A 869 10.03 35.10 19.22
CA ASP A 869 10.11 36.20 18.26
C ASP A 869 9.95 37.57 18.94
N GLY A 870 9.28 37.63 20.09
CA GLY A 870 9.20 38.84 20.92
C GLY A 870 10.51 39.20 21.62
N LEU A 871 11.47 38.27 21.69
CA LEU A 871 12.82 38.53 22.22
C LEU A 871 13.72 39.07 21.10
N SER A 872 14.29 40.26 21.31
CA SER A 872 15.17 40.91 20.34
C SER A 872 16.36 40.03 19.93
N GLU A 873 16.83 39.17 20.84
CA GLU A 873 17.96 38.27 20.64
C GLU A 873 17.69 37.21 19.56
N PHE A 874 16.43 36.85 19.29
CA PHE A 874 16.04 35.82 18.32
C PHE A 874 15.53 36.41 16.99
N SER A 875 15.14 37.67 16.97
CA SER A 875 14.55 38.34 15.81
C SER A 875 15.48 38.29 14.58
N GLY A 876 14.97 37.75 13.46
CA GLY A 876 15.72 37.60 12.21
C GLY A 876 16.83 36.54 12.21
N ARG A 877 16.99 35.78 13.30
CA ARG A 877 18.08 34.79 13.45
C ARG A 877 17.63 33.34 13.38
N VAL A 878 16.35 33.09 13.66
CA VAL A 878 15.79 31.73 13.69
C VAL A 878 15.44 31.27 12.28
N GLU A 879 16.01 30.14 11.88
CA GLU A 879 15.67 29.49 10.61
C GLU A 879 14.34 28.74 10.74
N LYS A 880 14.17 28.01 11.85
CA LYS A 880 13.01 27.17 12.05
C LYS A 880 12.83 26.78 13.52
N TYR A 881 11.57 26.74 13.96
CA TYR A 881 11.19 26.12 15.21
C TYR A 881 10.72 24.67 15.00
N ARG A 882 11.21 23.78 15.85
CA ARG A 882 10.85 22.37 15.85
C ARG A 882 10.60 21.90 17.28
N VAL A 883 9.88 20.80 17.43
CA VAL A 883 9.74 20.07 18.68
C VAL A 883 10.57 18.81 18.56
N GLN A 884 11.35 18.54 19.61
CA GLN A 884 12.10 17.32 19.84
C GLN A 884 11.76 16.82 21.26
N GLY A 885 11.65 15.52 21.48
CA GLY A 885 11.19 14.97 22.76
C GLY A 885 9.76 14.44 22.66
N SER A 886 9.56 13.24 23.21
CA SER A 886 8.32 12.45 23.22
C SER A 886 7.58 12.22 21.88
N ILE A 887 8.18 12.60 20.75
CA ILE A 887 7.77 12.16 19.40
C ILE A 887 7.87 10.64 19.24
N LEU A 888 8.79 10.03 20.00
CA LEU A 888 8.95 8.59 20.10
C LEU A 888 8.45 8.13 21.48
N PHE A 889 7.63 7.08 21.47
CA PHE A 889 6.97 6.47 22.62
C PHE A 889 7.95 6.06 23.75
N LYS A 890 7.50 6.07 25.02
CA LYS A 890 8.35 5.78 26.20
C LYS A 890 8.53 4.27 26.43
N LYS A 891 9.67 3.90 27.02
CA LYS A 891 10.30 2.57 27.01
C LYS A 891 9.59 1.45 27.79
N SER A 892 8.63 1.73 28.67
CA SER A 892 8.16 0.75 29.69
C SER A 892 6.98 -0.13 29.28
N ASP A 893 6.28 0.13 28.17
CA ASP A 893 4.96 -0.46 27.95
C ASP A 893 4.86 -1.17 26.59
N PHE A 894 4.83 -2.51 26.64
CA PHE A 894 4.99 -3.44 25.50
C PHE A 894 3.72 -3.71 24.67
N SER A 895 2.69 -2.85 24.67
CA SER A 895 1.50 -3.11 23.85
C SER A 895 1.53 -2.33 22.54
N PRO A 896 1.40 -2.97 21.37
CA PRO A 896 1.29 -2.27 20.10
C PRO A 896 0.07 -1.34 20.17
N VAL A 897 0.32 -0.05 19.96
CA VAL A 897 -0.73 0.96 19.94
C VAL A 897 -1.57 0.67 18.71
N ASP A 898 -2.82 0.27 18.95
CA ASP A 898 -3.88 0.33 17.95
C ASP A 898 -3.93 1.80 17.46
N PRO A 899 -3.58 2.08 16.19
CA PRO A 899 -3.55 3.45 15.67
C PRO A 899 -4.92 4.12 15.70
N ASP A 900 -5.99 3.34 15.87
CA ASP A 900 -7.37 3.82 15.97
C ASP A 900 -7.86 3.89 17.43
N ASN A 901 -7.06 3.45 18.40
CA ASN A 901 -7.40 3.46 19.83
C ASN A 901 -6.22 3.94 20.70
N ILE A 902 -5.74 5.16 20.40
CA ILE A 902 -4.66 5.82 21.13
C ILE A 902 -5.22 6.34 22.47
N PRO A 903 -4.71 5.91 23.64
CA PRO A 903 -5.20 6.42 24.92
C PRO A 903 -4.87 7.91 25.05
N PHE A 904 -5.89 8.76 25.00
CA PHE A 904 -5.78 10.18 25.32
C PHE A 904 -6.34 10.41 26.73
N LEU A 905 -5.59 11.05 27.62
CA LEU A 905 -6.18 11.59 28.84
C LEU A 905 -7.16 12.70 28.44
N LYS A 906 -8.43 12.61 28.84
CA LYS A 906 -9.32 13.78 28.77
C LYS A 906 -8.71 14.89 29.62
N LYS A 907 -8.75 16.15 29.13
CA LYS A 907 -8.40 17.34 29.94
C LYS A 907 -9.09 17.20 31.30
N ARG A 908 -8.31 17.36 32.38
CA ARG A 908 -8.74 17.17 33.76
C ARG A 908 -10.05 17.93 33.99
N ASN A 909 -11.17 17.22 34.12
CA ASN A 909 -12.34 17.79 34.77
C ASN A 909 -11.91 18.13 36.21
N PRO A 910 -12.26 19.28 36.80
CA PRO A 910 -11.76 19.69 38.10
C PRO A 910 -12.11 18.75 39.27
N SER A 911 -12.86 17.68 39.04
CA SER A 911 -13.11 16.61 40.02
C SER A 911 -13.50 15.29 39.31
N PRO A 912 -12.64 14.26 39.38
CA PRO A 912 -13.14 12.89 39.52
C PRO A 912 -12.38 12.09 40.60
N PRO A 913 -12.89 10.92 41.04
CA PRO A 913 -12.38 10.16 42.16
C PRO A 913 -10.98 9.54 41.91
N PRO A 914 -10.26 9.11 42.96
CA PRO A 914 -8.86 8.65 42.90
C PRO A 914 -8.61 7.37 42.07
N GLU A 915 -9.66 6.72 41.55
CA GLU A 915 -9.58 5.37 40.96
C GLU A 915 -9.14 5.35 39.47
N TYR A 916 -8.93 6.51 38.84
CA TYR A 916 -8.47 6.62 37.43
C TYR A 916 -6.95 6.85 37.27
N LEU A 917 -6.13 6.56 38.27
CA LEU A 917 -4.72 6.97 38.31
C LEU A 917 -3.70 6.00 37.67
N ASN A 918 -4.13 4.96 36.96
CA ASN A 918 -3.23 4.10 36.17
C ASN A 918 -3.40 4.32 34.67
N VAL A 919 -3.10 5.53 34.19
CA VAL A 919 -3.00 5.79 32.75
C VAL A 919 -1.54 5.66 32.32
N PRO A 920 -1.16 4.70 31.45
CA PRO A 920 0.24 4.35 31.20
C PRO A 920 1.03 5.34 30.32
N ASN A 921 0.41 6.42 29.83
CA ASN A 921 0.95 7.14 28.68
C ASN A 921 1.36 8.56 29.04
N VAL A 922 2.65 8.74 29.32
CA VAL A 922 3.21 10.05 29.67
C VAL A 922 4.45 10.38 28.84
N PRO A 923 4.44 11.47 28.05
CA PRO A 923 5.67 12.00 27.43
C PRO A 923 6.71 12.37 28.51
N ASP A 924 7.99 12.03 28.29
CA ASP A 924 9.09 12.21 29.26
C ASP A 924 9.57 13.66 29.35
N ASP A 925 9.76 14.28 28.19
CA ASP A 925 10.26 15.64 27.97
C ASP A 925 9.66 16.22 26.69
N LEU A 926 9.46 17.55 26.65
CA LEU A 926 9.08 18.28 25.44
C LEU A 926 10.03 19.47 25.26
N ASP A 927 10.92 19.36 24.28
CA ASP A 927 11.95 20.36 24.00
C ASP A 927 11.66 21.10 22.70
N VAL A 928 11.66 22.43 22.75
CA VAL A 928 11.70 23.24 21.53
C VAL A 928 13.13 23.33 21.03
N GLN A 929 13.34 22.92 19.79
CA GLN A 929 14.56 23.23 19.06
C GLN A 929 14.39 24.54 18.30
N ILE A 930 15.28 25.49 18.59
CA ILE A 930 15.42 26.73 17.83
C ILE A 930 16.59 26.53 16.88
N LEU A 931 16.29 26.28 15.60
CA LEU A 931 17.33 26.03 14.61
C LEU A 931 17.91 27.35 14.12
N MET A 932 19.23 27.48 14.17
CA MET A 932 19.96 28.65 13.66
C MET A 932 21.11 28.23 12.75
N THR A 933 21.48 29.07 11.79
CA THR A 933 22.74 28.88 11.06
C THR A 933 23.94 29.06 11.99
N GLN A 934 25.11 28.54 11.60
CA GLN A 934 26.35 28.73 12.36
C GLN A 934 26.68 30.21 12.60
N ARG A 935 26.36 31.07 11.63
CA ARG A 935 26.54 32.51 11.71
C ARG A 935 25.59 33.11 12.74
N ASN A 936 24.28 32.88 12.60
CA ASN A 936 23.27 33.45 13.49
C ASN A 936 23.45 32.99 14.94
N ALA A 937 23.82 31.72 15.14
CA ALA A 937 24.13 31.19 16.47
C ALA A 937 25.36 31.86 17.10
N ARG A 938 26.37 32.22 16.29
CA ARG A 938 27.55 32.94 16.77
C ARG A 938 27.20 34.37 17.17
N GLU A 939 26.50 35.09 16.30
CA GLU A 939 26.03 36.46 16.58
C GLU A 939 25.17 36.50 17.86
N PHE A 940 24.24 35.55 18.01
CA PHE A 940 23.47 35.35 19.24
C PHE A 940 24.37 35.11 20.46
N CYS A 941 25.35 34.20 20.36
CA CYS A 941 26.24 33.91 21.47
C CYS A 941 27.11 35.10 21.86
N ASP A 942 27.59 35.87 20.91
CA ASP A 942 28.45 37.03 21.16
C ASP A 942 27.70 38.09 21.98
N GLU A 943 26.41 38.32 21.69
CA GLU A 943 25.56 39.21 22.49
C GLU A 943 25.35 38.70 23.93
N ILE A 944 25.03 37.41 24.08
CA ILE A 944 24.88 36.80 25.41
C ILE A 944 26.20 36.83 26.20
N ILE A 945 27.33 36.65 25.52
CA ILE A 945 28.68 36.75 26.10
C ILE A 945 28.93 38.18 26.60
N THR A 946 28.67 39.18 25.76
CA THR A 946 28.81 40.61 26.12
C THR A 946 27.94 40.95 27.33
N GLU A 947 26.70 40.46 27.39
CA GLU A 947 25.83 40.71 28.55
C GLU A 947 26.36 40.06 29.83
N TYR A 948 26.88 38.84 29.76
CA TYR A 948 27.51 38.21 30.93
C TYR A 948 28.78 38.91 31.38
N GLU A 949 29.62 39.37 30.45
CA GLU A 949 30.82 40.14 30.75
C GLU A 949 30.44 41.46 31.44
N ARG A 950 29.42 42.18 30.93
CA ARG A 950 28.87 43.39 31.57
C ARG A 950 28.36 43.12 32.99
N LEU A 951 27.68 42.00 33.22
CA LEU A 951 27.19 41.62 34.55
C LEU A 951 28.33 41.30 35.52
N LEU A 952 29.47 40.78 35.04
CA LEU A 952 30.65 40.51 35.86
C LEU A 952 31.38 41.82 36.25
N ASP A 953 31.29 42.85 35.42
CA ASP A 953 31.91 44.17 35.66
C ASP A 953 31.11 45.06 36.65
N LEU A 954 29.83 44.74 36.91
CA LEU A 954 29.00 45.46 37.87
C LEU A 954 29.37 45.08 39.31
N HIS A 955 30.09 45.96 40.02
CA HIS A 955 30.43 45.77 41.44
C HIS A 955 29.33 46.28 42.40
N PRO A 956 29.04 45.56 43.53
CA PRO A 956 29.56 44.26 43.94
C PRO A 956 28.52 43.13 43.83
N ILE A 957 28.69 42.21 42.87
CA ILE A 957 27.94 40.94 42.84
C ILE A 957 28.55 39.91 43.80
N GLY A 958 27.70 39.12 44.48
CA GLY A 958 28.15 38.09 45.42
C GLY A 958 28.93 36.94 44.74
N SER A 959 29.88 36.35 45.45
CA SER A 959 30.81 35.32 44.93
C SER A 959 30.12 34.10 44.29
N LYS A 960 28.99 33.65 44.85
CA LYS A 960 28.18 32.56 44.26
C LYS A 960 27.58 32.94 42.91
N THR A 961 27.08 34.16 42.79
CA THR A 961 26.50 34.69 41.53
C THR A 961 27.58 34.87 40.48
N TYR A 962 28.74 35.40 40.87
CA TYR A 962 29.92 35.53 40.01
C TYR A 962 30.33 34.17 39.41
N LEU A 963 30.51 33.14 40.25
CA LEU A 963 30.87 31.80 39.78
C LEU A 963 29.80 31.18 38.87
N ARG A 964 28.51 31.45 39.15
CA ARG A 964 27.40 30.99 38.30
C ARG A 964 27.44 31.65 36.92
N ILE A 965 27.68 32.96 36.85
CA ILE A 965 27.79 33.71 35.58
C ILE A 965 29.01 33.24 34.78
N GLN A 966 30.19 33.10 35.41
CA GLN A 966 31.38 32.57 34.74
C GLN A 966 31.18 31.16 34.18
N SER A 967 30.48 30.29 34.92
CA SER A 967 30.14 28.95 34.46
C SER A 967 29.24 28.99 33.23
N LYS A 968 28.18 29.83 33.24
CA LYS A 968 27.30 30.01 32.08
C LYS A 968 28.03 30.57 30.87
N LEU A 969 28.85 31.62 31.04
CA LEU A 969 29.70 32.18 29.99
C LEU A 969 30.58 31.10 29.33
N THR A 970 31.24 30.29 30.15
CA THR A 970 32.07 29.18 29.68
C THR A 970 31.23 28.14 28.92
N ASN A 971 30.02 27.84 29.40
CA ASN A 971 29.14 26.85 28.79
C ASN A 971 28.49 27.34 27.49
N VAL A 972 28.19 28.64 27.33
CA VAL A 972 27.74 29.22 26.06
C VAL A 972 28.82 29.06 24.99
N LYS A 973 30.07 29.47 25.30
CA LYS A 973 31.23 29.30 24.39
C LYS A 973 31.44 27.83 24.01
N LYS A 974 31.35 26.91 24.98
CA LYS A 974 31.42 25.46 24.73
C LYS A 974 30.23 24.93 23.92
N GLY A 975 29.03 25.44 24.16
CA GLY A 975 27.79 25.04 23.51
C GLY A 975 27.80 25.38 22.02
N LEU A 976 28.21 26.61 21.67
CA LEU A 976 28.37 27.06 20.29
C LEU A 976 29.32 26.13 19.51
N ASN A 977 30.50 25.85 20.08
CA ASN A 977 31.49 24.96 19.45
C ASN A 977 31.02 23.51 19.32
N LYS A 978 30.12 23.08 20.23
CA LYS A 978 29.51 21.75 20.16
C LYS A 978 28.34 21.69 19.18
N GLY A 979 27.73 22.83 18.85
CA GLY A 979 26.56 22.94 17.98
C GLY A 979 25.22 22.89 18.71
N MET A 980 25.20 23.00 20.04
CA MET A 980 23.97 23.08 20.84
C MET A 980 24.19 23.97 22.06
N ILE A 981 23.31 24.95 22.23
CA ILE A 981 23.28 25.83 23.40
C ILE A 981 22.00 25.49 24.17
N LYS A 982 22.16 24.93 25.36
CA LYS A 982 21.04 24.55 26.20
C LYS A 982 20.46 25.77 26.93
N ALA A 983 19.19 25.74 27.27
CA ALA A 983 18.55 26.82 28.02
C ALA A 983 19.22 27.12 29.37
N ASP A 984 19.82 26.13 30.05
CA ASP A 984 20.54 26.33 31.31
C ASP A 984 21.82 27.18 31.17
N TYR A 985 22.31 27.36 29.93
CA TYR A 985 23.45 28.22 29.63
C TYR A 985 23.05 29.67 29.40
N LEU A 986 21.75 29.94 29.20
CA LEU A 986 21.20 31.25 28.86
C LEU A 986 20.77 32.02 30.11
N PRO A 987 20.50 33.34 29.99
CA PRO A 987 19.97 34.14 31.10
C PRO A 987 18.68 33.52 31.68
N ASP A 988 18.54 33.56 33.01
CA ASP A 988 17.43 32.88 33.70
C ASP A 988 16.05 33.40 33.27
N TYR A 989 15.97 34.68 32.86
CA TYR A 989 14.73 35.29 32.39
C TYR A 989 14.20 34.60 31.12
N MET A 990 15.08 34.18 30.19
CA MET A 990 14.66 33.51 28.95
C MET A 990 13.99 32.17 29.22
N TYR A 991 14.47 31.42 30.21
CA TYR A 991 13.89 30.11 30.55
C TYR A 991 12.63 30.22 31.40
N THR A 992 12.67 31.06 32.44
CA THR A 992 11.55 31.21 33.39
C THR A 992 10.34 31.90 32.77
N GLN A 993 10.54 32.91 31.91
CA GLN A 993 9.46 33.58 31.22
C GLN A 993 8.88 32.72 30.09
N TYR A 994 9.71 31.96 29.36
CA TYR A 994 9.23 31.00 28.37
C TYR A 994 8.23 30.02 28.97
N ARG A 995 8.60 29.36 30.08
CA ARG A 995 7.71 28.44 30.82
C ARG A 995 6.42 29.11 31.28
N SER A 996 6.44 30.42 31.53
CA SER A 996 5.24 31.17 31.93
C SER A 996 4.37 31.53 30.72
N ALA A 997 4.98 31.88 29.58
CA ALA A 997 4.30 32.30 28.35
C ALA A 997 3.50 31.17 27.70
N ILE A 998 3.97 29.92 27.83
CA ILE A 998 3.31 28.74 27.27
C ILE A 998 2.17 28.18 28.14
N LYS A 999 1.81 28.84 29.25
CA LYS A 999 0.62 28.50 30.04
C LYS A 999 -0.63 29.17 29.45
N ASN A 1000 -1.80 28.60 29.70
CA ASN A 1000 -3.10 29.17 29.37
C ASN A 1000 -3.94 29.34 30.64
N ASN A 1001 -4.22 30.58 31.05
CA ASN A 1001 -4.97 30.89 32.28
C ASN A 1001 -4.42 30.17 33.54
N GLY A 1002 -3.09 29.97 33.61
CA GLY A 1002 -2.45 29.23 34.70
C GLY A 1002 -2.49 27.70 34.57
N GLN A 1003 -3.09 27.15 33.52
CA GLN A 1003 -3.06 25.73 33.18
C GLN A 1003 -2.06 25.43 32.05
N ASP A 1004 -1.46 24.25 32.06
CA ASP A 1004 -0.54 23.81 31.01
C ASP A 1004 -1.30 23.45 29.72
N LEU A 1005 -0.76 23.80 28.55
CA LEU A 1005 -1.33 23.47 27.21
C LEU A 1005 -1.18 21.99 26.82
N PHE A 1006 -0.56 21.21 27.68
CA PHE A 1006 -0.20 19.80 27.53
C PHE A 1006 -0.58 19.05 28.82
N GLN A 1007 -0.66 17.72 28.77
CA GLN A 1007 -1.19 16.90 29.87
C GLN A 1007 -0.17 16.65 31.01
N GLN A 1008 -0.34 17.25 32.19
CA GLN A 1008 0.53 17.03 33.38
C GLN A 1008 0.56 15.57 33.85
N THR A 1009 1.73 14.91 33.93
CA THR A 1009 1.74 13.48 34.36
C THR A 1009 3.07 12.86 34.85
N SER A 1010 4.04 13.58 35.44
CA SER A 1010 5.12 12.86 36.19
C SER A 1010 4.68 12.55 37.63
N SER A 1011 5.32 11.56 38.28
CA SER A 1011 5.17 11.31 39.73
C SER A 1011 5.60 12.49 40.62
N ALA A 1012 6.28 13.48 40.01
CA ALA A 1012 6.63 14.78 40.60
C ALA A 1012 5.71 15.94 40.13
N GLY A 1013 4.67 15.66 39.35
CA GLY A 1013 3.62 16.61 38.97
C GLY A 1013 3.97 17.64 37.90
N THR A 1014 5.11 17.54 37.20
CA THR A 1014 5.50 18.50 36.14
C THR A 1014 6.05 17.81 34.89
N ILE A 1015 5.64 18.27 33.70
CA ILE A 1015 6.35 18.01 32.43
C ILE A 1015 7.44 19.08 32.32
N ASP A 1016 8.67 18.65 32.06
CA ASP A 1016 9.76 19.58 31.80
C ASP A 1016 9.63 20.11 30.36
N ILE A 1017 9.37 21.41 30.23
CA ILE A 1017 9.37 22.08 28.94
C ILE A 1017 10.70 22.81 28.82
N GLY A 1018 11.51 22.30 27.91
CA GLY A 1018 12.81 22.85 27.59
C GLY A 1018 12.81 23.60 26.27
N PHE A 1019 13.92 24.30 26.04
CA PHE A 1019 14.33 24.63 24.70
C PHE A 1019 15.85 24.54 24.58
N ALA A 1020 16.33 24.36 23.36
CA ALA A 1020 17.73 24.45 23.03
C ALA A 1020 17.90 25.12 21.67
N ILE A 1021 18.97 25.89 21.53
CA ILE A 1021 19.38 26.41 20.24
C ILE A 1021 20.26 25.35 19.58
N ILE A 1022 19.83 24.90 18.41
CA ILE A 1022 20.52 23.88 17.62
C ILE A 1022 21.17 24.57 16.43
N VAL A 1023 22.49 24.40 16.30
CA VAL A 1023 23.21 24.87 15.12
C VAL A 1023 22.92 23.92 13.96
N LYS A 1024 22.39 24.44 12.86
CA LYS A 1024 22.06 23.70 11.64
C LYS A 1024 23.25 22.91 11.15
N ASN A 1025 23.03 21.65 10.77
CA ASN A 1025 24.06 20.68 10.35
C ASN A 1025 25.08 20.31 11.43
N SER A 1026 24.90 20.71 12.68
CA SER A 1026 25.71 20.19 13.78
C SER A 1026 25.30 18.76 14.14
N LYS A 1027 26.11 18.08 14.94
CA LYS A 1027 25.79 16.73 15.47
C LYS A 1027 24.57 16.68 16.40
N TYR A 1028 24.00 17.83 16.76
CA TYR A 1028 22.78 17.95 17.57
C TYR A 1028 21.53 18.25 16.73
N ASP A 1029 21.69 18.55 15.44
CA ASP A 1029 20.60 18.63 14.46
C ASP A 1029 20.18 17.20 14.07
N VAL A 1030 19.45 16.53 14.96
CA VAL A 1030 19.10 15.09 14.84
C VAL A 1030 17.60 14.87 14.67
N LEU A 1031 17.24 13.81 13.96
CA LEU A 1031 15.86 13.35 13.71
C LEU A 1031 15.45 12.23 14.69
N PRO A 1032 14.15 11.88 14.85
CA PRO A 1032 12.97 12.56 14.32
C PRO A 1032 12.65 13.85 15.09
N VAL A 1033 12.00 14.77 14.39
CA VAL A 1033 11.53 16.07 14.91
C VAL A 1033 10.17 16.40 14.29
N MET A 1034 9.41 17.28 14.92
CA MET A 1034 8.16 17.81 14.38
C MET A 1034 8.30 19.31 14.18
N ASN A 1035 7.97 19.81 12.99
CA ASN A 1035 7.97 21.24 12.73
C ASN A 1035 6.80 21.90 13.45
N PHE A 1036 6.97 23.14 13.91
CA PHE A 1036 5.86 23.94 14.40
C PHE A 1036 4.75 24.00 13.35
N LYS A 1037 3.51 23.87 13.80
CA LYS A 1037 2.32 24.11 12.99
C LYS A 1037 1.65 25.36 13.52
N LEU A 1038 1.58 26.38 12.68
CA LEU A 1038 1.01 27.69 13.02
C LEU A 1038 -0.51 27.70 12.77
#